data_AF-A0A848J3J9-F1
#
_entry.id   AF-A0A848J3J9-F1
#
_cell.length_a   1.000
_cell.length_b   1.000
_cell.length_c   1.000
_cell.angle_alpha   90.00
_cell.angle_beta   90.00
_cell.angle_gamma   90.00
#
_symmetry.space_group_name_H-M   'P 1'
#
loop_
_entity.id
_entity.type
_entity.pdbx_description
1 polymer ?
#
loop_
_entity_poly.entity_id
_entity_poly.type
_entity_poly.pdbx_seq_one_letter_code
_entity_poly.pdbx_strand_id
1 'polypeptide(L)'
;MKYSLSLITFLLSCNLLVFGQGNLLLVGGGSEKDESWGWSNEPYKWAIDKSSNKTVAILTYETQPSQWLPDYFVSLGAQKAYNVSITNQSEANNESNFDLLNEADVVFIKGGDQSVYYQEYNDTRVEDALQTIFDRGGVICGTSAGMAILGGTDYTAEAGSVYPDETLSDIRLSDITLKDDFLSFKPGYLFDTHFTERGRFTRLIHFISRYYLDNGTLISGIGVDDQTALAIDENNQATAFGTGGAHFYYFENNPQITNGQLVGGDVMTFSIVDGQSVNLDDLSNRPQYSNQVNAGSVSLNKTLLIQKKSEFTELEPLLNEMLSIGDSDSLVLISNSNNSKAGSVVNSIRTEKGIIVTWLELTEASNSSLQVDLRNKIRQANHFILFEVTPAEIEDFANGQTGILLKKAINNAGVVLALVGESAEMAGEKYCTNCSDVSSASYDGLLDFYDGFNFLSSTMIIANTYDLSTDFYENNASAGHWAAMNYGLKNTVFVQDETFIKASENDGKISITVHGEVPGIVFTNNSTSYQNVSFGNDASGTTRQIVGFENGTYFFSDETNKYYAGQFSVEVPEDLGWESIDEPITGIEIEKSKIGFRTNGKDFWFVSDEYWELDVKVFATNGQILDNCKLLSGQKFPIKNNSSNMVLVLLSDIENNIILTRKVILQ
;
A
#
# COMPACT_ATOMS: atom_id res chain seq x y z
N MET A 1 -71.07 55.29 -41.11
CA MET A 1 -69.81 55.70 -40.44
C MET A 1 -69.09 54.45 -39.99
N LYS A 2 -67.85 54.28 -40.46
CA LYS A 2 -66.92 53.22 -40.08
C LYS A 2 -66.00 53.77 -38.97
N TYR A 3 -65.81 53.03 -37.89
CA TYR A 3 -64.71 53.18 -36.91
C TYR A 3 -64.31 51.74 -36.55
N SER A 4 -63.30 51.11 -37.15
CA SER A 4 -61.83 51.26 -37.04
C SER A 4 -61.26 50.99 -35.63
N LEU A 5 -60.84 49.74 -35.45
CA LEU A 5 -59.66 49.22 -34.74
C LEU A 5 -58.65 50.26 -34.19
N SER A 6 -58.20 50.07 -32.95
CA SER A 6 -56.82 49.59 -32.67
C SER A 6 -56.64 49.29 -31.18
N LEU A 7 -56.37 48.03 -30.84
CA LEU A 7 -55.96 47.58 -29.51
C LEU A 7 -54.43 47.42 -29.56
N ILE A 8 -53.70 48.27 -28.85
CA ILE A 8 -52.24 48.19 -28.72
C ILE A 8 -51.94 47.26 -27.54
N THR A 9 -51.43 46.06 -27.84
CA THR A 9 -50.90 45.13 -26.84
C THR A 9 -49.42 45.45 -26.64
N PHE A 10 -49.07 45.96 -25.46
CA PHE A 10 -47.69 46.22 -25.06
C PHE A 10 -47.12 44.94 -24.45
N LEU A 11 -46.27 44.22 -25.20
CA LEU A 11 -45.52 43.06 -24.72
C LEU A 11 -44.31 43.56 -23.92
N LEU A 12 -44.38 43.46 -22.58
CA LEU A 12 -43.19 43.51 -21.73
C LEU A 12 -42.41 42.21 -21.95
N SER A 13 -41.30 42.27 -22.70
CA SER A 13 -40.27 41.24 -22.67
C SER A 13 -39.50 41.38 -21.36
N CYS A 14 -39.93 40.65 -20.33
CA CYS A 14 -39.13 40.42 -19.14
C CYS A 14 -37.98 39.49 -19.57
N ASN A 15 -36.79 40.03 -19.82
CA ASN A 15 -35.58 39.22 -19.88
C ASN A 15 -35.39 38.66 -18.47
N LEU A 16 -35.83 37.43 -18.25
CA LEU A 16 -35.27 36.61 -17.18
C LEU A 16 -33.80 36.43 -17.55
N LEU A 17 -32.93 37.23 -16.92
CA LEU A 17 -31.51 36.91 -16.84
C LEU A 17 -31.45 35.60 -16.06
N VAL A 18 -31.35 34.49 -16.79
CA VAL A 18 -30.84 33.26 -16.23
C VAL A 18 -29.38 33.58 -15.94
N PHE A 19 -29.05 33.92 -14.70
CA PHE A 19 -27.66 33.97 -14.26
C PHE A 19 -27.14 32.54 -14.40
N GLY A 20 -26.26 32.32 -15.37
CA GLY A 20 -25.53 31.06 -15.47
C GLY A 20 -24.63 30.94 -14.25
N GLN A 21 -24.54 29.73 -13.68
CA GLN A 21 -23.54 29.44 -12.65
C GLN A 21 -22.14 29.75 -13.21
N GLY A 22 -21.25 30.31 -12.38
CA GLY A 22 -19.86 30.58 -12.77
C GLY A 22 -19.08 29.29 -13.02
N ASN A 23 -17.87 29.45 -13.57
CA ASN A 23 -16.97 28.37 -13.88
C ASN A 23 -15.86 28.29 -12.81
N LEU A 24 -15.37 27.09 -12.52
CA LEU A 24 -14.22 26.87 -11.64
C LEU A 24 -13.06 26.21 -12.39
N LEU A 25 -11.84 26.63 -12.09
CA LEU A 25 -10.64 25.89 -12.46
C LEU A 25 -9.85 25.57 -11.18
N LEU A 26 -9.96 24.31 -10.76
CA LEU A 26 -9.32 23.81 -9.55
C LEU A 26 -7.95 23.24 -9.92
N VAL A 27 -6.86 23.82 -9.44
CA VAL A 27 -5.50 23.41 -9.78
C VAL A 27 -4.81 22.81 -8.55
N GLY A 28 -4.41 21.55 -8.64
CA GLY A 28 -3.88 20.79 -7.51
C GLY A 28 -2.51 21.27 -7.02
N GLY A 29 -1.79 22.06 -7.83
CA GLY A 29 -0.49 22.61 -7.47
C GLY A 29 0.51 22.47 -8.61
N GLY A 30 1.78 22.70 -8.27
CA GLY A 30 2.91 22.49 -9.16
C GLY A 30 3.26 23.73 -9.94
N SER A 31 4.53 23.86 -10.28
CA SER A 31 4.98 24.99 -11.10
C SER A 31 4.35 24.93 -12.49
N GLU A 32 3.81 26.06 -12.93
CA GLU A 32 3.40 26.26 -14.31
C GLU A 32 4.58 26.14 -15.28
N LYS A 33 4.27 25.77 -16.51
CA LYS A 33 5.25 25.43 -17.55
C LYS A 33 4.90 26.14 -18.86
N ASP A 34 5.62 27.23 -19.18
CA ASP A 34 5.48 27.96 -20.45
C ASP A 34 6.30 27.31 -21.58
N GLU A 35 6.08 26.01 -21.75
CA GLU A 35 6.62 25.21 -22.84
C GLU A 35 5.47 24.56 -23.60
N SER A 36 5.67 24.16 -24.85
CA SER A 36 4.60 23.52 -25.64
C SER A 36 4.05 22.22 -25.04
N TRP A 37 4.83 21.56 -24.20
CA TRP A 37 4.46 20.33 -23.47
C TRP A 37 3.98 20.63 -22.04
N GLY A 38 3.92 21.90 -21.64
CA GLY A 38 3.51 22.30 -20.30
C GLY A 38 2.06 21.92 -19.99
N TRP A 39 1.88 21.19 -18.89
CA TRP A 39 0.58 20.70 -18.42
C TRP A 39 -0.44 21.82 -18.18
N SER A 40 0.02 23.02 -17.78
CA SER A 40 -0.82 24.16 -17.41
C SER A 40 -1.42 24.90 -18.61
N ASN A 41 -0.92 24.69 -19.83
CA ASN A 41 -1.32 25.45 -21.00
C ASN A 41 -2.81 25.29 -21.33
N GLU A 42 -3.26 24.05 -21.51
CA GLU A 42 -4.64 23.75 -21.91
C GLU A 42 -5.68 24.12 -20.86
N PRO A 43 -5.54 23.79 -19.56
CA PRO A 43 -6.51 24.24 -18.55
C PRO A 43 -6.58 25.77 -18.43
N TYR A 44 -5.48 26.49 -18.61
CA TYR A 44 -5.47 27.95 -18.48
C TYR A 44 -6.06 28.62 -19.73
N LYS A 45 -5.82 28.06 -20.93
CA LYS A 45 -6.54 28.45 -22.15
C LYS A 45 -8.04 28.21 -22.01
N TRP A 46 -8.45 27.08 -21.42
CA TRP A 46 -9.86 26.81 -21.16
C TRP A 46 -10.52 27.92 -20.33
N ALA A 47 -9.86 28.38 -19.26
CA ALA A 47 -10.37 29.48 -18.45
C ALA A 47 -10.46 30.80 -19.26
N ILE A 48 -9.44 31.11 -20.07
CA ILE A 48 -9.46 32.28 -20.96
C ILE A 48 -10.60 32.17 -21.97
N ASP A 49 -10.80 31.02 -22.61
CA ASP A 49 -11.78 30.84 -23.67
C ASP A 49 -13.23 30.81 -23.18
N LYS A 50 -13.44 30.51 -21.88
CA LYS A 50 -14.73 30.69 -21.20
C LYS A 50 -15.08 32.16 -20.95
N SER A 51 -14.10 33.07 -21.04
CA SER A 51 -14.31 34.49 -20.80
C SER A 51 -14.55 35.31 -22.08
N SER A 52 -15.40 36.34 -21.98
CA SER A 52 -15.77 37.17 -23.13
C SER A 52 -14.70 38.20 -23.50
N ASN A 53 -14.14 38.92 -22.53
CA ASN A 53 -13.12 39.96 -22.78
C ASN A 53 -11.70 39.43 -22.59
N LYS A 54 -11.52 38.16 -22.17
CA LYS A 54 -10.22 37.52 -21.97
C LYS A 54 -9.32 38.34 -21.03
N THR A 55 -9.93 38.93 -20.01
CA THR A 55 -9.23 39.73 -18.99
C THR A 55 -9.01 38.90 -17.74
N VAL A 56 -7.74 38.70 -17.36
CA VAL A 56 -7.31 37.87 -16.25
C VAL A 56 -6.73 38.74 -15.12
N ALA A 57 -7.25 38.59 -13.90
CA ALA A 57 -6.63 39.14 -12.70
C ALA A 57 -5.92 38.02 -11.92
N ILE A 58 -4.65 38.23 -11.57
CA ILE A 58 -3.88 37.30 -10.74
C ILE A 58 -3.94 37.84 -9.30
N LEU A 59 -4.76 37.22 -8.45
CA LEU A 59 -4.93 37.59 -7.06
C LEU A 59 -3.87 36.90 -6.19
N THR A 60 -3.19 37.69 -5.35
CA THR A 60 -2.11 37.22 -4.48
C THR A 60 -1.94 38.15 -3.28
N TYR A 61 -1.42 37.62 -2.17
CA TYR A 61 -0.98 38.42 -1.02
C TYR A 61 0.53 38.73 -1.05
N GLU A 62 1.22 38.40 -2.14
CA GLU A 62 2.62 38.82 -2.33
C GLU A 62 2.73 40.32 -2.52
N THR A 63 3.64 40.98 -1.80
CA THR A 63 3.83 42.44 -1.88
C THR A 63 4.39 42.92 -3.21
N GLN A 64 5.16 42.08 -3.91
CA GLN A 64 5.82 42.39 -5.18
C GLN A 64 5.76 41.18 -6.12
N PRO A 65 4.56 40.85 -6.65
CA PRO A 65 4.39 39.70 -7.52
C PRO A 65 5.10 39.94 -8.88
N SER A 66 5.72 38.89 -9.41
CA SER A 66 6.39 38.94 -10.72
C SER A 66 5.38 39.13 -11.86
N GLN A 67 5.85 39.59 -13.02
CA GLN A 67 5.01 39.69 -14.24
C GLN A 67 4.90 38.37 -15.01
N TRP A 68 5.55 37.30 -14.53
CA TRP A 68 5.64 36.04 -15.26
C TRP A 68 4.26 35.40 -15.50
N LEU A 69 3.39 35.33 -14.47
CA LEU A 69 2.03 34.79 -14.64
C LEU A 69 1.15 35.65 -15.56
N PRO A 70 1.07 36.99 -15.40
CA PRO A 70 0.42 37.85 -16.38
C PRO A 70 0.91 37.62 -17.82
N ASP A 71 2.23 37.61 -18.03
CA ASP A 71 2.83 37.39 -19.35
C ASP A 71 2.49 36.00 -19.91
N TYR A 72 2.44 34.98 -19.05
CA TYR A 72 2.04 33.62 -19.41
C TYR A 72 0.56 33.54 -19.83
N PHE A 73 -0.36 34.13 -19.07
CA PHE A 73 -1.77 34.19 -19.50
C PHE A 73 -1.94 34.92 -20.84
N VAL A 74 -1.17 35.98 -21.09
CA VAL A 74 -1.16 36.67 -22.39
C VAL A 74 -0.59 35.76 -23.49
N SER A 75 0.45 34.98 -23.21
CA SER A 75 1.01 34.01 -24.18
C SER A 75 -0.01 32.94 -24.56
N LEU A 76 -0.90 32.58 -23.63
CA LEU A 76 -2.01 31.64 -23.83
C LEU A 76 -3.25 32.26 -24.49
N GLY A 77 -3.25 33.57 -24.76
CA GLY A 77 -4.31 34.25 -25.50
C GLY A 77 -5.23 35.15 -24.69
N ALA A 78 -4.89 35.47 -23.43
CA ALA A 78 -5.54 36.56 -22.71
C ALA A 78 -5.31 37.90 -23.43
N GLN A 79 -6.33 38.75 -23.50
CA GLN A 79 -6.19 40.10 -24.07
C GLN A 79 -5.53 41.06 -23.09
N LYS A 80 -5.76 40.85 -21.79
CA LYS A 80 -5.19 41.64 -20.69
C LYS A 80 -4.99 40.70 -19.50
N ALA A 81 -3.82 40.72 -18.88
CA ALA A 81 -3.58 40.06 -17.61
C ALA A 81 -2.79 40.99 -16.67
N TYR A 82 -3.09 40.97 -15.37
CA TYR A 82 -2.42 41.84 -14.40
C TYR A 82 -2.50 41.27 -12.98
N ASN A 83 -1.54 41.62 -12.14
CA ASN A 83 -1.53 41.25 -10.72
C ASN A 83 -2.42 42.19 -9.90
N VAL A 84 -3.12 41.60 -8.92
CA VAL A 84 -3.84 42.29 -7.85
C VAL A 84 -3.26 41.80 -6.53
N SER A 85 -2.47 42.66 -5.88
CA SER A 85 -1.81 42.38 -4.61
C SER A 85 -2.66 42.90 -3.46
N ILE A 86 -3.13 42.00 -2.60
CA ILE A 86 -3.96 42.32 -1.44
C ILE A 86 -3.39 41.58 -0.23
N THR A 87 -2.76 42.32 0.66
CA THR A 87 -1.91 41.76 1.72
C THR A 87 -2.57 41.74 3.09
N ASN A 88 -3.70 42.45 3.24
CA ASN A 88 -4.41 42.60 4.50
C ASN A 88 -5.88 42.99 4.30
N GLN A 89 -6.68 42.85 5.35
CA GLN A 89 -8.12 43.11 5.36
C GLN A 89 -8.50 44.57 5.02
N SER A 90 -7.63 45.54 5.30
CA SER A 90 -7.87 46.94 4.90
C SER A 90 -7.76 47.13 3.39
N GLU A 91 -6.82 46.44 2.75
CA GLU A 91 -6.69 46.41 1.29
C GLU A 91 -7.82 45.59 0.66
N ALA A 92 -8.24 44.49 1.31
CA ALA A 92 -9.36 43.68 0.84
C ALA A 92 -10.70 44.44 0.88
N ASN A 93 -10.84 45.40 1.79
CA ASN A 93 -11.99 46.31 1.86
C ASN A 93 -11.83 47.61 1.07
N ASN A 94 -10.75 47.78 0.30
CA ASN A 94 -10.56 48.96 -0.52
C ASN A 94 -11.41 48.89 -1.79
N GLU A 95 -12.23 49.92 -2.02
CA GLU A 95 -13.09 50.06 -3.21
C GLU A 95 -12.30 49.97 -4.52
N SER A 96 -11.05 50.49 -4.57
CA SER A 96 -10.25 50.40 -5.79
C SER A 96 -9.85 48.96 -6.15
N ASN A 97 -9.64 48.10 -5.15
CA ASN A 97 -9.31 46.69 -5.37
C ASN A 97 -10.55 45.89 -5.79
N PHE A 98 -11.70 46.21 -5.20
CA PHE A 98 -13.00 45.67 -5.62
C PHE A 98 -13.30 46.00 -7.09
N ASP A 99 -13.17 47.27 -7.47
CA ASP A 99 -13.41 47.73 -8.84
C ASP A 99 -12.44 47.06 -9.82
N LEU A 100 -11.15 47.00 -9.45
CA LEU A 100 -10.11 46.38 -10.26
C LEU A 100 -10.40 44.89 -10.50
N LEU A 101 -10.74 44.12 -9.47
CA LEU A 101 -11.13 42.71 -9.63
C LEU A 101 -12.36 42.57 -10.54
N ASN A 102 -13.36 43.43 -10.38
CA ASN A 102 -14.58 43.40 -11.19
C ASN A 102 -14.37 43.79 -12.67
N GLU A 103 -13.19 44.27 -13.07
CA GLU A 103 -12.82 44.38 -14.49
C GLU A 103 -12.48 43.02 -15.12
N ALA A 104 -12.12 42.02 -14.32
CA ALA A 104 -11.68 40.71 -14.81
C ALA A 104 -12.84 39.77 -15.10
N ASP A 105 -12.67 38.94 -16.14
CA ASP A 105 -13.58 37.82 -16.40
C ASP A 105 -13.07 36.52 -15.79
N VAL A 106 -11.74 36.43 -15.58
CA VAL A 106 -11.04 35.31 -14.97
C VAL A 106 -10.25 35.85 -13.79
N VAL A 107 -10.43 35.26 -12.60
CA VAL A 107 -9.55 35.52 -11.46
C VAL A 107 -8.74 34.28 -11.16
N PHE A 108 -7.42 34.39 -11.18
CA PHE A 108 -6.49 33.33 -10.79
C PHE A 108 -5.92 33.61 -9.41
N ILE A 109 -6.30 32.82 -8.42
CA ILE A 109 -5.82 32.91 -7.04
C ILE A 109 -4.55 32.07 -6.91
N LYS A 110 -3.44 32.72 -6.57
CA LYS A 110 -2.13 32.08 -6.48
C LYS A 110 -2.06 31.09 -5.32
N GLY A 111 -1.15 30.12 -5.41
CA GLY A 111 -0.77 29.27 -4.28
C GLY A 111 -0.07 30.05 -3.17
N GLY A 112 0.05 29.42 -2.00
CA GLY A 112 0.49 30.09 -0.79
C GLY A 112 0.02 29.37 0.47
N ASP A 113 -0.41 30.16 1.45
CA ASP A 113 -1.03 29.75 2.70
C ASP A 113 -2.52 30.13 2.64
N GLN A 114 -3.39 29.10 2.64
CA GLN A 114 -4.84 29.30 2.54
C GLN A 114 -5.43 30.03 3.75
N SER A 115 -4.76 30.00 4.91
CA SER A 115 -5.23 30.71 6.11
C SER A 115 -5.20 32.22 5.90
N VAL A 116 -4.24 32.73 5.11
CA VAL A 116 -4.15 34.16 4.77
C VAL A 116 -5.34 34.58 3.91
N TYR A 117 -5.71 33.78 2.91
CA TYR A 117 -6.87 34.10 2.08
C TYR A 117 -8.15 34.12 2.90
N TYR A 118 -8.35 33.11 3.76
CA TYR A 118 -9.50 33.07 4.63
C TYR A 118 -9.53 34.26 5.61
N GLN A 119 -8.45 34.51 6.34
CA GLN A 119 -8.41 35.55 7.38
C GLN A 119 -8.53 36.97 6.82
N GLU A 120 -7.88 37.24 5.69
CA GLU A 120 -7.79 38.60 5.15
C GLU A 120 -8.95 38.94 4.21
N TYR A 121 -9.55 37.94 3.54
CA TYR A 121 -10.56 38.17 2.50
C TYR A 121 -11.98 37.80 2.92
N ASN A 122 -12.18 36.95 3.94
CA ASN A 122 -13.52 36.63 4.45
C ASN A 122 -14.21 37.86 5.06
N ASP A 123 -15.51 38.01 4.81
CA ASP A 123 -16.35 39.15 5.15
C ASP A 123 -15.79 40.48 4.61
N THR A 124 -15.22 40.47 3.40
CA THR A 124 -14.66 41.68 2.76
C THR A 124 -15.19 41.92 1.36
N ARG A 125 -14.90 43.12 0.82
CA ARG A 125 -15.22 43.44 -0.57
C ARG A 125 -14.51 42.53 -1.58
N VAL A 126 -13.35 41.95 -1.27
CA VAL A 126 -12.71 41.00 -2.20
C VAL A 126 -13.59 39.78 -2.39
N GLU A 127 -14.14 39.23 -1.31
CA GLU A 127 -15.12 38.13 -1.39
C GLU A 127 -16.33 38.52 -2.25
N ASP A 128 -16.92 39.69 -1.99
CA ASP A 128 -18.03 40.23 -2.81
C ASP A 128 -17.66 40.31 -4.30
N ALA A 129 -16.43 40.72 -4.63
CA ALA A 129 -15.96 40.82 -6.02
C ALA A 129 -15.82 39.43 -6.65
N LEU A 130 -15.21 38.47 -5.94
CA LEU A 130 -15.07 37.10 -6.42
C LEU A 130 -16.45 36.46 -6.66
N GLN A 131 -17.38 36.64 -5.73
CA GLN A 131 -18.76 36.17 -5.89
C GLN A 131 -19.47 36.85 -7.06
N THR A 132 -19.33 38.17 -7.22
CA THR A 132 -19.90 38.91 -8.36
C THR A 132 -19.37 38.41 -9.70
N ILE A 133 -18.08 38.09 -9.79
CA ILE A 133 -17.45 37.55 -11.01
C ILE A 133 -17.97 36.14 -11.30
N PHE A 134 -18.10 35.30 -10.28
CA PHE A 134 -18.66 33.96 -10.43
C PHE A 134 -20.13 34.02 -10.88
N ASP A 135 -20.97 34.81 -10.21
CA ASP A 135 -22.42 34.90 -10.48
C ASP A 135 -22.77 35.45 -11.87
N ARG A 136 -21.86 36.23 -12.47
CA ARG A 136 -22.02 36.74 -13.85
C ARG A 136 -21.42 35.81 -14.92
N GLY A 137 -21.03 34.60 -14.55
CA GLY A 137 -20.53 33.56 -15.46
C GLY A 137 -19.01 33.60 -15.71
N GLY A 138 -18.25 34.34 -14.89
CA GLY A 138 -16.80 34.37 -14.96
C GLY A 138 -16.14 33.06 -14.53
N VAL A 139 -14.82 33.02 -14.57
CA VAL A 139 -14.03 31.86 -14.12
C VAL A 139 -13.25 32.22 -12.87
N ILE A 140 -13.45 31.47 -11.79
CA ILE A 140 -12.57 31.54 -10.62
C ILE A 140 -11.62 30.35 -10.65
N CYS A 141 -10.34 30.66 -10.81
CA CYS A 141 -9.25 29.70 -10.85
C CYS A 141 -8.45 29.80 -9.54
N GLY A 142 -7.95 28.68 -9.04
CA GLY A 142 -7.07 28.68 -7.88
C GLY A 142 -6.06 27.54 -7.94
N THR A 143 -4.83 27.77 -7.50
CA THR A 143 -3.78 26.73 -7.40
C THR A 143 -3.34 26.51 -5.97
N SER A 144 -3.19 25.24 -5.54
CA SER A 144 -2.77 24.89 -4.18
C SER A 144 -3.69 25.55 -3.13
N ALA A 145 -3.17 26.40 -2.24
CA ALA A 145 -3.97 27.19 -1.32
C ALA A 145 -5.12 27.99 -1.98
N GLY A 146 -4.91 28.50 -3.19
CA GLY A 146 -5.94 29.21 -3.93
C GLY A 146 -7.10 28.31 -4.37
N MET A 147 -6.87 27.00 -4.59
CA MET A 147 -7.93 26.01 -4.85
C MET A 147 -8.64 25.58 -3.56
N ALA A 148 -7.90 25.46 -2.46
CA ALA A 148 -8.40 24.94 -1.19
C ALA A 148 -9.54 25.78 -0.55
N ILE A 149 -9.73 27.01 -1.02
CA ILE A 149 -10.77 27.96 -0.58
C ILE A 149 -11.92 28.14 -1.59
N LEU A 150 -12.00 27.31 -2.64
CA LEU A 150 -13.01 27.46 -3.71
C LEU A 150 -14.19 26.51 -3.55
N GLY A 151 -14.26 25.78 -2.43
CA GLY A 151 -15.31 24.81 -2.19
C GLY A 151 -16.65 25.47 -1.88
N GLY A 152 -17.48 24.75 -1.14
CA GLY A 152 -18.43 25.37 -0.22
C GLY A 152 -18.14 25.01 1.23
N THR A 153 -17.10 24.21 1.44
CA THR A 153 -16.52 23.89 2.73
C THR A 153 -15.02 23.80 2.53
N ASP A 154 -14.27 24.63 3.24
CA ASP A 154 -12.85 24.82 3.02
C ASP A 154 -12.05 24.38 4.25
N TYR A 155 -10.89 23.79 4.00
CA TYR A 155 -9.89 23.55 5.02
C TYR A 155 -8.95 24.75 5.11
N THR A 156 -9.15 25.60 6.12
CA THR A 156 -8.47 26.91 6.23
C THR A 156 -7.04 26.81 6.74
N ALA A 157 -6.66 25.69 7.37
CA ALA A 157 -5.34 25.44 7.95
C ALA A 157 -4.83 26.56 8.89
N GLU A 158 -5.71 27.24 9.61
CA GLU A 158 -5.36 28.35 10.51
C GLU A 158 -4.45 27.93 11.68
N ALA A 159 -4.47 26.64 12.02
CA ALA A 159 -3.61 26.03 13.03
C ALA A 159 -2.37 25.33 12.44
N GLY A 160 -2.11 25.48 11.15
CA GLY A 160 -1.13 24.69 10.39
C GLY A 160 -1.77 23.53 9.63
N SER A 161 -0.97 22.86 8.80
CA SER A 161 -1.43 21.69 8.03
C SER A 161 -1.45 20.43 8.89
N VAL A 162 -2.45 19.58 8.68
CA VAL A 162 -2.52 18.23 9.26
C VAL A 162 -2.09 17.18 8.23
N TYR A 163 -1.38 16.14 8.65
CA TYR A 163 -0.90 15.04 7.82
C TYR A 163 -1.81 13.79 7.89
N PRO A 164 -1.75 12.89 6.89
CA PRO A 164 -2.61 11.70 6.85
C PRO A 164 -2.53 10.79 8.08
N ASP A 165 -1.33 10.53 8.60
CA ASP A 165 -1.06 9.75 9.82
C ASP A 165 -1.72 10.36 11.08
N GLU A 166 -1.68 11.69 11.21
CA GLU A 166 -2.34 12.39 12.30
C GLU A 166 -3.87 12.21 12.22
N THR A 167 -4.45 12.37 11.03
CA THR A 167 -5.90 12.20 10.84
C THR A 167 -6.38 10.75 11.03
N LEU A 168 -5.53 9.76 10.72
CA LEU A 168 -5.82 8.35 11.01
C LEU A 168 -5.89 8.08 12.52
N SER A 169 -5.05 8.77 13.29
CA SER A 169 -4.99 8.63 14.74
C SER A 169 -6.20 9.26 15.42
N ASP A 170 -6.60 10.47 15.02
CA ASP A 170 -7.81 11.12 15.50
C ASP A 170 -8.34 12.15 14.48
N ILE A 171 -9.61 12.04 14.07
CA ILE A 171 -10.26 13.03 13.21
C ILE A 171 -10.73 14.26 14.01
N ARG A 172 -10.64 14.23 15.34
CA ARG A 172 -11.08 15.32 16.24
C ARG A 172 -10.00 16.36 16.52
N LEU A 173 -8.86 16.27 15.84
CA LEU A 173 -7.77 17.25 15.94
C LEU A 173 -8.32 18.68 15.77
N SER A 174 -7.85 19.59 16.63
CA SER A 174 -8.19 21.01 16.55
C SER A 174 -7.69 21.65 15.26
N ASP A 175 -6.65 21.05 14.67
CA ASP A 175 -5.94 21.60 13.53
C ASP A 175 -6.67 21.32 12.21
N ILE A 176 -7.73 20.49 12.26
CA ILE A 176 -8.71 20.31 11.20
C ILE A 176 -9.72 21.46 11.26
N THR A 177 -9.35 22.61 10.70
CA THR A 177 -10.16 23.83 10.68
C THR A 177 -11.04 23.88 9.42
N LEU A 178 -12.24 23.32 9.50
CA LEU A 178 -13.21 23.32 8.39
C LEU A 178 -14.21 24.47 8.55
N LYS A 179 -14.41 25.23 7.47
CA LYS A 179 -15.25 26.44 7.43
C LYS A 179 -16.15 26.45 6.20
N ASP A 180 -17.36 26.98 6.33
CA ASP A 180 -18.38 27.07 5.27
C ASP A 180 -18.94 28.49 5.12
N ASP A 181 -18.22 29.49 5.64
CA ASP A 181 -18.63 30.89 5.78
C ASP A 181 -17.79 31.87 4.94
N PHE A 182 -17.04 31.40 3.93
CA PHE A 182 -16.23 32.24 3.05
C PHE A 182 -16.74 32.21 1.60
N LEU A 183 -16.12 31.43 0.70
CA LEU A 183 -16.56 31.34 -0.69
C LEU A 183 -17.47 30.12 -0.85
N SER A 184 -18.64 30.31 -1.46
CA SER A 184 -19.65 29.24 -1.62
C SER A 184 -19.85 28.87 -3.10
N PHE A 185 -18.75 28.72 -3.84
CA PHE A 185 -18.82 28.46 -5.29
C PHE A 185 -19.29 27.04 -5.62
N LYS A 186 -18.98 26.08 -4.75
CA LYS A 186 -19.43 24.69 -4.92
C LYS A 186 -19.94 24.09 -3.60
N PRO A 187 -21.16 24.47 -3.15
CA PRO A 187 -21.77 23.93 -1.94
C PRO A 187 -21.80 22.40 -1.92
N GLY A 188 -21.53 21.82 -0.74
CA GLY A 188 -21.49 20.37 -0.56
C GLY A 188 -20.19 19.70 -1.02
N TYR A 189 -19.17 20.48 -1.40
CA TYR A 189 -17.85 19.98 -1.77
C TYR A 189 -16.75 20.63 -0.95
N LEU A 190 -15.76 19.80 -0.59
CA LEU A 190 -14.47 20.18 -0.04
C LEU A 190 -13.35 19.76 -0.99
N PHE A 191 -12.34 20.60 -1.13
CA PHE A 191 -11.22 20.39 -2.04
C PHE A 191 -9.89 20.20 -1.29
N ASP A 192 -9.04 19.29 -1.77
CA ASP A 192 -7.65 19.15 -1.32
C ASP A 192 -6.68 19.11 -2.51
N THR A 193 -5.44 19.52 -2.26
CA THR A 193 -4.42 19.81 -3.28
C THR A 193 -3.13 19.03 -2.99
N HIS A 194 -2.20 18.96 -3.93
CA HIS A 194 -0.98 18.13 -3.83
C HIS A 194 -1.33 16.71 -3.37
N PHE A 195 -2.35 16.16 -4.03
CA PHE A 195 -3.17 15.12 -3.43
C PHE A 195 -2.44 13.79 -3.33
N THR A 196 -2.16 13.12 -4.46
CA THR A 196 -1.42 11.85 -4.43
C THR A 196 0.02 12.05 -3.99
N GLU A 197 0.67 13.16 -4.35
CA GLU A 197 2.08 13.44 -4.01
C GLU A 197 2.32 13.46 -2.50
N ARG A 198 1.30 13.86 -1.74
CA ARG A 198 1.34 13.91 -0.26
C ARG A 198 0.43 12.86 0.38
N GLY A 199 -0.01 11.86 -0.37
CA GLY A 199 -0.80 10.73 0.12
C GLY A 199 -2.11 11.12 0.80
N ARG A 200 -2.75 12.22 0.38
CA ARG A 200 -3.84 12.89 1.11
C ARG A 200 -5.23 12.24 0.99
N PHE A 201 -5.33 11.05 0.41
CA PHE A 201 -6.62 10.38 0.23
C PHE A 201 -7.32 10.10 1.56
N THR A 202 -6.61 9.61 2.58
CA THR A 202 -7.21 9.41 3.92
C THR A 202 -7.53 10.72 4.61
N ARG A 203 -6.63 11.71 4.55
CA ARG A 203 -6.85 13.05 5.09
C ARG A 203 -8.15 13.67 4.58
N LEU A 204 -8.40 13.62 3.26
CA LEU A 204 -9.63 14.14 2.68
C LEU A 204 -10.87 13.39 3.16
N ILE A 205 -10.81 12.06 3.24
CA ILE A 205 -11.89 11.23 3.81
C ILE A 205 -12.18 11.62 5.27
N HIS A 206 -11.13 11.87 6.05
CA HIS A 206 -11.26 12.29 7.45
C HIS A 206 -11.80 13.71 7.58
N PHE A 207 -11.50 14.63 6.66
CA PHE A 207 -12.11 15.96 6.64
C PHE A 207 -13.62 15.87 6.40
N ILE A 208 -14.07 15.05 5.43
CA ILE A 208 -15.49 14.79 5.21
C ILE A 208 -16.14 14.22 6.48
N SER A 209 -15.46 13.25 7.12
CA SER A 209 -15.94 12.60 8.35
C SER A 209 -16.03 13.58 9.51
N ARG A 210 -15.03 14.46 9.66
CA ARG A 210 -15.00 15.49 10.68
C ARG A 210 -16.09 16.54 10.46
N TYR A 211 -16.28 16.98 9.23
CA TYR A 211 -17.37 17.90 8.90
C TYR A 211 -18.74 17.31 9.24
N TYR A 212 -18.96 16.03 8.92
CA TYR A 212 -20.18 15.31 9.30
C TYR A 212 -20.33 15.21 10.82
N LEU A 213 -19.26 14.93 11.57
CA LEU A 213 -19.29 14.88 13.03
C LEU A 213 -19.73 16.21 13.65
N ASP A 214 -19.23 17.33 13.12
CA ASP A 214 -19.49 18.66 13.66
C ASP A 214 -20.86 19.22 13.23
N ASN A 215 -21.29 18.93 12.00
CA ASN A 215 -22.44 19.59 11.36
C ASN A 215 -23.63 18.65 11.03
N GLY A 216 -23.45 17.33 11.12
CA GLY A 216 -24.48 16.33 10.80
C GLY A 216 -24.85 16.25 9.31
N THR A 217 -24.05 16.85 8.43
CA THR A 217 -24.30 16.91 6.98
C THR A 217 -23.16 16.24 6.22
N LEU A 218 -23.50 15.35 5.28
CA LEU A 218 -22.52 14.74 4.39
C LEU A 218 -22.18 15.70 3.25
N ILE A 219 -20.89 15.78 2.96
CA ILE A 219 -20.32 16.49 1.82
C ILE A 219 -19.46 15.53 0.99
N SER A 220 -19.11 15.92 -0.22
CA SER A 220 -18.18 15.19 -1.08
C SER A 220 -16.79 15.84 -1.04
N GLY A 221 -15.75 15.04 -1.27
CA GLY A 221 -14.38 15.51 -1.42
C GLY A 221 -13.89 15.37 -2.85
N ILE A 222 -13.10 16.34 -3.30
CA ILE A 222 -12.30 16.22 -4.53
C ILE A 222 -10.84 16.52 -4.20
N GLY A 223 -9.97 15.54 -4.43
CA GLY A 223 -8.53 15.71 -4.42
C GLY A 223 -8.01 15.93 -5.84
N VAL A 224 -7.16 16.94 -6.05
CA VAL A 224 -6.48 17.15 -7.34
C VAL A 224 -4.98 17.07 -7.15
N ASP A 225 -4.34 16.23 -7.97
CA ASP A 225 -2.90 16.01 -7.97
C ASP A 225 -2.10 17.26 -8.38
N ASP A 226 -0.82 17.30 -8.01
CA ASP A 226 0.13 18.29 -8.50
C ASP A 226 0.23 18.24 -10.03
N GLN A 227 0.43 19.41 -10.67
CA GLN A 227 0.47 19.55 -12.12
C GLN A 227 -0.75 18.95 -12.84
N THR A 228 -1.91 19.09 -12.18
CA THR A 228 -3.22 18.61 -12.66
C THR A 228 -4.26 19.68 -12.35
N ALA A 229 -5.25 19.83 -13.25
CA ALA A 229 -6.36 20.75 -13.08
C ALA A 229 -7.70 20.05 -13.34
N LEU A 230 -8.73 20.45 -12.60
CA LEU A 230 -10.12 20.08 -12.82
C LEU A 230 -10.93 21.33 -13.19
N ALA A 231 -11.36 21.40 -14.44
CA ALA A 231 -12.20 22.48 -14.95
C ALA A 231 -13.68 22.12 -14.81
N ILE A 232 -14.45 22.91 -14.08
CA ILE A 232 -15.89 22.71 -13.86
C ILE A 232 -16.63 23.84 -14.57
N ASP A 233 -17.44 23.48 -15.56
CA ASP A 233 -18.21 24.46 -16.31
C ASP A 233 -19.58 24.81 -15.68
N GLU A 234 -20.29 25.75 -16.29
CA GLU A 234 -21.61 26.20 -15.85
C GLU A 234 -22.70 25.11 -15.80
N ASN A 235 -22.45 23.94 -16.40
CA ASN A 235 -23.33 22.76 -16.40
C ASN A 235 -22.84 21.66 -15.45
N ASN A 236 -21.94 22.00 -14.53
CA ASN A 236 -21.28 21.06 -13.61
C ASN A 236 -20.52 19.93 -14.32
N GLN A 237 -20.11 20.13 -15.58
CA GLN A 237 -19.24 19.19 -16.27
C GLN A 237 -17.80 19.43 -15.82
N ALA A 238 -17.26 18.51 -15.02
CA ALA A 238 -15.89 18.54 -14.53
C ALA A 238 -14.96 17.76 -15.48
N THR A 239 -13.90 18.39 -15.98
CA THR A 239 -12.93 17.81 -16.93
C THR A 239 -11.51 17.91 -16.40
N ALA A 240 -10.78 16.80 -16.36
CA ALA A 240 -9.40 16.78 -15.88
C ALA A 240 -8.39 17.07 -16.98
N PHE A 241 -7.31 17.74 -16.60
CA PHE A 241 -6.16 18.08 -17.44
C PHE A 241 -4.85 17.84 -16.68
N GLY A 242 -3.80 17.44 -17.39
CA GLY A 242 -2.43 17.42 -16.87
C GLY A 242 -1.93 16.03 -16.48
N THR A 243 -0.99 15.99 -15.53
CA THR A 243 -0.08 14.84 -15.37
C THR A 243 -0.54 13.78 -14.37
N GLY A 244 -1.59 14.06 -13.59
CA GLY A 244 -2.14 13.18 -12.56
C GLY A 244 -3.64 12.95 -12.74
N GLY A 245 -4.36 12.85 -11.61
CA GLY A 245 -5.79 12.65 -11.57
C GLY A 245 -6.58 13.67 -10.74
N ALA A 246 -7.89 13.66 -10.95
CA ALA A 246 -8.87 14.21 -10.02
C ALA A 246 -9.64 13.05 -9.38
N HIS A 247 -9.65 13.02 -8.05
CA HIS A 247 -10.09 11.90 -7.24
C HIS A 247 -11.31 12.29 -6.41
N PHE A 248 -12.39 11.53 -6.51
CA PHE A 248 -13.68 11.86 -5.91
C PHE A 248 -13.97 10.91 -4.75
N TYR A 249 -14.50 11.47 -3.66
CA TYR A 249 -14.80 10.73 -2.42
C TYR A 249 -16.16 11.15 -1.88
N TYR A 250 -16.99 10.18 -1.54
CA TYR A 250 -18.28 10.41 -0.88
C TYR A 250 -18.69 9.18 -0.07
N PHE A 251 -19.54 9.37 0.92
CA PHE A 251 -20.03 8.31 1.78
C PHE A 251 -21.40 7.82 1.30
N GLU A 252 -21.60 6.50 1.22
CA GLU A 252 -22.94 5.92 1.04
C GLU A 252 -23.70 5.83 2.37
N ASN A 253 -22.97 5.58 3.46
CA ASN A 253 -23.50 5.50 4.81
C ASN A 253 -22.83 6.53 5.71
N ASN A 254 -23.51 6.95 6.78
CA ASN A 254 -22.91 7.91 7.70
C ASN A 254 -21.58 7.37 8.27
N PRO A 255 -20.51 8.19 8.31
CA PRO A 255 -19.24 7.84 8.94
C PRO A 255 -19.44 7.27 10.35
N GLN A 256 -18.81 6.13 10.63
CA GLN A 256 -18.81 5.50 11.95
C GLN A 256 -17.49 5.82 12.64
N ILE A 257 -17.55 6.51 13.78
CA ILE A 257 -16.38 7.03 14.48
C ILE A 257 -16.31 6.45 15.88
N THR A 258 -15.24 5.71 16.18
CA THR A 258 -14.97 5.11 17.49
C THR A 258 -13.64 5.63 18.01
N ASN A 259 -13.60 6.11 19.25
CA ASN A 259 -12.39 6.66 19.88
C ASN A 259 -11.66 7.76 19.09
N GLY A 260 -12.36 8.48 18.19
CA GLY A 260 -11.75 9.52 17.35
C GLY A 260 -11.31 9.02 15.98
N GLN A 261 -11.36 7.71 15.74
CA GLN A 261 -10.93 7.09 14.50
C GLN A 261 -12.14 6.75 13.62
N LEU A 262 -11.96 6.91 12.31
CA LEU A 262 -12.92 6.44 11.33
C LEU A 262 -12.80 4.91 11.21
N VAL A 263 -13.90 4.21 11.48
CA VAL A 263 -13.97 2.75 11.48
C VAL A 263 -15.17 2.25 10.66
N GLY A 264 -15.72 3.05 9.74
CA GLY A 264 -16.84 2.63 8.89
C GLY A 264 -17.58 3.78 8.21
N GLY A 265 -18.55 3.43 7.35
CA GLY A 265 -19.34 4.38 6.56
C GLY A 265 -19.33 4.14 5.05
N ASP A 266 -18.53 3.18 4.57
CA ASP A 266 -18.38 2.80 3.15
C ASP A 266 -18.09 4.01 2.26
N VAL A 267 -16.80 4.34 2.15
CA VAL A 267 -16.35 5.45 1.32
C VAL A 267 -16.28 4.99 -0.12
N MET A 268 -17.10 5.60 -0.98
CA MET A 268 -17.04 5.41 -2.42
C MET A 268 -15.99 6.31 -3.02
N THR A 269 -15.29 5.80 -4.04
CA THR A 269 -14.32 6.59 -4.79
C THR A 269 -14.31 6.24 -6.27
N PHE A 270 -13.98 7.22 -7.10
CA PHE A 270 -13.60 7.04 -8.49
C PHE A 270 -12.61 8.14 -8.85
N SER A 271 -11.86 7.95 -9.94
CA SER A 271 -10.88 8.93 -10.40
C SER A 271 -10.97 9.13 -11.90
N ILE A 272 -10.68 10.34 -12.36
CA ILE A 272 -10.57 10.68 -13.78
C ILE A 272 -9.18 11.27 -14.05
N VAL A 273 -8.65 11.03 -15.24
CA VAL A 273 -7.35 11.57 -15.69
C VAL A 273 -7.52 12.48 -16.89
N ASP A 274 -6.42 13.04 -17.40
CA ASP A 274 -6.38 13.95 -18.55
C ASP A 274 -7.37 13.59 -19.67
N GLY A 275 -8.19 14.58 -20.05
CA GLY A 275 -9.18 14.48 -21.12
C GLY A 275 -10.49 13.77 -20.76
N GLN A 276 -10.61 13.20 -19.55
CA GLN A 276 -11.85 12.60 -19.08
C GLN A 276 -12.74 13.61 -18.34
N SER A 277 -14.06 13.42 -18.42
CA SER A 277 -15.03 14.30 -17.80
C SER A 277 -16.14 13.54 -17.06
N VAL A 278 -16.62 14.10 -15.95
CA VAL A 278 -17.77 13.61 -15.16
C VAL A 278 -18.72 14.77 -14.85
N ASN A 279 -20.03 14.52 -14.85
CA ASN A 279 -21.01 15.52 -14.46
C ASN A 279 -21.24 15.43 -12.94
N LEU A 280 -21.05 16.54 -12.21
CA LEU A 280 -21.16 16.55 -10.75
C LEU A 280 -22.60 16.47 -10.23
N ASP A 281 -23.61 16.72 -11.08
CA ASP A 281 -25.03 16.54 -10.73
C ASP A 281 -25.47 15.07 -10.80
N ASP A 282 -24.74 14.24 -11.55
CA ASP A 282 -24.94 12.80 -11.64
C ASP A 282 -23.60 12.06 -11.69
N LEU A 283 -23.09 11.77 -10.50
CA LEU A 283 -21.86 11.01 -10.37
C LEU A 283 -22.02 9.56 -10.85
N SER A 284 -23.23 9.01 -11.05
CA SER A 284 -23.38 7.61 -11.47
C SER A 284 -22.92 7.37 -12.92
N ASN A 285 -22.93 8.42 -13.75
CA ASN A 285 -22.49 8.35 -15.13
C ASN A 285 -20.99 8.69 -15.25
N ARG A 286 -20.17 7.66 -15.43
CA ARG A 286 -18.71 7.77 -15.50
C ARG A 286 -18.22 7.94 -16.95
N PRO A 287 -17.06 8.58 -17.17
CA PRO A 287 -16.46 8.65 -18.50
C PRO A 287 -16.12 7.24 -19.01
N GLN A 288 -15.89 7.14 -20.32
CA GLN A 288 -15.30 5.92 -20.86
C GLN A 288 -13.82 5.85 -20.46
N TYR A 289 -13.45 4.72 -19.88
CA TYR A 289 -12.06 4.37 -19.62
C TYR A 289 -11.58 3.40 -20.70
N SER A 290 -10.36 3.62 -21.19
CA SER A 290 -9.85 2.93 -22.38
C SER A 290 -9.48 1.45 -22.14
N ASN A 291 -9.16 1.07 -20.91
CA ASN A 291 -8.76 -0.29 -20.56
C ASN A 291 -9.87 -1.00 -19.77
N GLN A 292 -9.94 -2.32 -19.92
CA GLN A 292 -10.84 -3.17 -19.14
C GLN A 292 -10.04 -3.83 -18.01
N VAL A 293 -10.68 -3.99 -16.86
CA VAL A 293 -10.12 -4.73 -15.72
C VAL A 293 -11.17 -5.67 -15.17
N ASN A 294 -10.73 -6.85 -14.73
CA ASN A 294 -11.58 -7.81 -14.05
C ASN A 294 -10.89 -8.15 -12.73
N ALA A 295 -11.39 -7.59 -11.64
CA ALA A 295 -10.82 -7.83 -10.33
C ALA A 295 -10.91 -9.33 -9.99
N GLY A 296 -9.79 -9.90 -9.54
CA GLY A 296 -9.71 -11.31 -9.16
C GLY A 296 -10.55 -11.65 -7.93
N SER A 297 -10.56 -12.94 -7.59
CA SER A 297 -11.19 -13.41 -6.36
C SER A 297 -10.15 -13.58 -5.26
N VAL A 298 -10.54 -13.20 -4.04
CA VAL A 298 -9.71 -13.35 -2.85
C VAL A 298 -9.96 -14.74 -2.28
N SER A 299 -8.89 -15.49 -2.08
CA SER A 299 -8.89 -16.83 -1.53
C SER A 299 -7.81 -16.95 -0.46
N LEU A 300 -8.13 -17.74 0.57
CA LEU A 300 -7.24 -18.03 1.68
C LEU A 300 -7.68 -19.36 2.30
N ASN A 301 -6.72 -20.20 2.65
CA ASN A 301 -6.96 -21.52 3.28
C ASN A 301 -6.15 -21.70 4.58
N LYS A 302 -5.57 -20.62 5.12
CA LYS A 302 -4.68 -20.59 6.28
C LYS A 302 -4.84 -19.29 7.06
N THR A 303 -4.24 -19.19 8.24
CA THR A 303 -4.18 -17.90 8.95
C THR A 303 -2.88 -17.18 8.60
N LEU A 304 -2.97 -15.91 8.23
CA LEU A 304 -1.83 -15.04 7.98
C LEU A 304 -1.73 -13.96 9.05
N LEU A 305 -0.49 -13.70 9.47
CA LEU A 305 -0.11 -12.55 10.27
C LEU A 305 0.98 -11.79 9.52
N ILE A 306 0.86 -10.47 9.37
CA ILE A 306 1.72 -9.72 8.44
C ILE A 306 2.14 -8.41 9.09
N GLN A 307 3.45 -8.19 9.23
CA GLN A 307 4.01 -7.00 9.87
C GLN A 307 5.35 -6.62 9.25
N LYS A 308 5.53 -5.35 8.89
CA LYS A 308 6.77 -4.85 8.26
C LYS A 308 7.92 -4.69 9.25
N LYS A 309 7.65 -4.35 10.51
CA LYS A 309 8.70 -4.30 11.54
C LYS A 309 9.24 -5.69 11.85
N SER A 310 10.54 -5.75 12.13
CA SER A 310 11.26 -7.01 12.34
C SER A 310 12.02 -7.08 13.67
N GLU A 311 12.00 -6.02 14.48
CA GLU A 311 12.60 -6.05 15.82
C GLU A 311 11.71 -6.79 16.81
N PHE A 312 12.32 -7.57 17.72
CA PHE A 312 11.57 -8.45 18.62
C PHE A 312 10.58 -7.71 19.53
N THR A 313 10.95 -6.53 20.04
CA THR A 313 10.08 -5.73 20.93
C THR A 313 8.80 -5.27 20.23
N GLU A 314 8.88 -5.01 18.93
CA GLU A 314 7.73 -4.58 18.10
C GLU A 314 6.91 -5.78 17.62
N LEU A 315 7.52 -6.96 17.52
CA LEU A 315 6.85 -8.21 17.11
C LEU A 315 6.06 -8.87 18.24
N GLU A 316 6.24 -8.45 19.50
CA GLU A 316 5.60 -9.12 20.63
C GLU A 316 4.06 -9.23 20.50
N PRO A 317 3.31 -8.19 20.08
CA PRO A 317 1.87 -8.30 19.89
C PRO A 317 1.48 -9.35 18.83
N LEU A 318 2.13 -9.33 17.66
CA LEU A 318 1.91 -10.31 16.60
C LEU A 318 2.26 -11.73 17.08
N LEU A 319 3.38 -11.90 17.79
CA LEU A 319 3.79 -13.19 18.31
C LEU A 319 2.80 -13.72 19.35
N ASN A 320 2.29 -12.87 20.25
CA ASN A 320 1.27 -13.28 21.21
C ASN A 320 -0.01 -13.73 20.50
N GLU A 321 -0.43 -13.00 19.47
CA GLU A 321 -1.58 -13.39 18.65
C GLU A 321 -1.32 -14.72 17.94
N MET A 322 -0.17 -14.86 17.27
CA MET A 322 0.24 -16.09 16.58
C MET A 322 0.18 -17.32 17.48
N LEU A 323 0.77 -17.20 18.68
CA LEU A 323 0.86 -18.30 19.65
C LEU A 323 -0.47 -18.62 20.33
N SER A 324 -1.47 -17.76 20.19
CA SER A 324 -2.83 -18.03 20.68
C SER A 324 -3.65 -18.93 19.74
N ILE A 325 -3.17 -19.18 18.52
CA ILE A 325 -3.94 -19.82 17.44
C ILE A 325 -3.53 -21.29 17.31
N GLY A 326 -4.32 -22.19 17.89
CA GLY A 326 -4.06 -23.63 17.79
C GLY A 326 -2.88 -24.10 18.65
N ASP A 327 -2.27 -25.22 18.27
CA ASP A 327 -1.14 -25.81 19.00
C ASP A 327 0.18 -25.18 18.53
N SER A 328 0.84 -24.37 19.36
CA SER A 328 2.06 -23.65 18.97
C SER A 328 3.36 -24.31 19.44
N ASP A 329 3.33 -25.58 19.85
CA ASP A 329 4.49 -26.27 20.45
C ASP A 329 5.68 -26.47 19.49
N SER A 330 5.44 -26.38 18.17
CA SER A 330 6.46 -26.52 17.13
C SER A 330 6.39 -25.38 16.11
N LEU A 331 7.26 -24.38 16.30
CA LEU A 331 7.40 -23.21 15.45
C LEU A 331 8.65 -23.32 14.57
N VAL A 332 8.53 -23.02 13.27
CA VAL A 332 9.67 -22.90 12.35
C VAL A 332 9.83 -21.45 11.93
N LEU A 333 10.99 -20.85 12.18
CA LEU A 333 11.37 -19.55 11.65
C LEU A 333 12.34 -19.75 10.48
N ILE A 334 12.00 -19.17 9.33
CA ILE A 334 12.75 -19.25 8.07
C ILE A 334 13.41 -17.89 7.83
N SER A 335 14.72 -17.90 7.58
CA SER A 335 15.46 -16.68 7.21
C SER A 335 16.58 -16.97 6.22
N ASN A 336 17.10 -15.90 5.61
CA ASN A 336 18.39 -15.95 4.95
C ASN A 336 19.54 -16.31 5.90
N SER A 337 20.66 -16.77 5.34
CA SER A 337 21.82 -17.21 6.12
C SER A 337 22.42 -16.08 6.96
N ASN A 338 22.81 -16.39 8.19
CA ASN A 338 23.44 -15.46 9.14
C ASN A 338 22.60 -14.20 9.43
N ASN A 339 21.27 -14.25 9.31
CA ASN A 339 20.41 -13.13 9.68
C ASN A 339 20.43 -12.94 11.21
N SER A 340 21.10 -11.86 11.67
CA SER A 340 21.28 -11.57 13.10
C SER A 340 19.98 -11.17 13.81
N LYS A 341 19.06 -10.51 13.10
CA LYS A 341 17.73 -10.15 13.63
C LYS A 341 16.89 -11.40 13.85
N ALA A 342 16.84 -12.30 12.86
CA ALA A 342 16.20 -13.60 12.97
C ALA A 342 16.76 -14.40 14.15
N GLY A 343 18.09 -14.48 14.29
CA GLY A 343 18.74 -15.14 15.43
C GLY A 343 18.36 -14.54 16.78
N SER A 344 18.22 -13.21 16.85
CA SER A 344 17.78 -12.49 18.05
C SER A 344 16.33 -12.82 18.41
N VAL A 345 15.43 -12.76 17.43
CA VAL A 345 14.01 -13.14 17.59
C VAL A 345 13.87 -14.59 18.05
N VAL A 346 14.60 -15.52 17.42
CA VAL A 346 14.63 -16.94 17.83
C VAL A 346 15.04 -17.10 19.29
N ASN A 347 16.09 -16.40 19.73
CA ASN A 347 16.58 -16.49 21.10
C ASN A 347 15.60 -15.88 22.12
N SER A 348 14.98 -14.76 21.77
CA SER A 348 13.95 -14.13 22.60
C SER A 348 12.70 -15.00 22.73
N ILE A 349 12.17 -15.59 21.64
CA ILE A 349 11.03 -16.51 21.72
C ILE A 349 11.36 -17.70 22.64
N ARG A 350 12.55 -18.30 22.50
CA ARG A 350 12.98 -19.43 23.35
C ARG A 350 13.09 -19.06 24.82
N THR A 351 13.60 -17.87 25.12
CA THR A 351 13.91 -17.45 26.49
C THR A 351 12.70 -16.85 27.21
N GLU A 352 11.90 -16.07 26.50
CA GLU A 352 10.80 -15.28 27.06
C GLU A 352 9.46 -16.00 26.96
N LYS A 353 9.21 -16.74 25.87
CA LYS A 353 7.96 -17.48 25.65
C LYS A 353 8.09 -18.98 25.96
N GLY A 354 9.31 -19.51 26.08
CA GLY A 354 9.57 -20.91 26.43
C GLY A 354 9.23 -21.91 25.33
N ILE A 355 9.15 -21.45 24.07
CA ILE A 355 8.71 -22.26 22.93
C ILE A 355 9.91 -22.85 22.18
N ILE A 356 9.74 -24.08 21.69
CA ILE A 356 10.72 -24.73 20.83
C ILE A 356 10.64 -24.12 19.43
N VAL A 357 11.60 -23.25 19.12
CA VAL A 357 11.74 -22.66 17.78
C VAL A 357 12.81 -23.40 16.99
N THR A 358 12.44 -23.95 15.84
CA THR A 358 13.37 -24.46 14.83
C THR A 358 13.76 -23.31 13.90
N TRP A 359 15.04 -22.93 13.92
CA TRP A 359 15.55 -21.92 13.00
C TRP A 359 16.07 -22.62 11.73
N LEU A 360 15.45 -22.30 10.60
CA LEU A 360 15.81 -22.81 9.28
C LEU A 360 16.44 -21.67 8.47
N GLU A 361 17.75 -21.76 8.28
CA GLU A 361 18.47 -20.85 7.39
C GLU A 361 18.47 -21.40 5.97
N LEU A 362 18.16 -20.56 4.97
CA LEU A 362 18.17 -20.91 3.55
C LEU A 362 19.62 -21.11 3.05
N THR A 363 20.20 -22.27 3.34
CA THR A 363 21.57 -22.65 2.98
C THR A 363 21.62 -24.03 2.34
N GLU A 364 22.67 -24.31 1.55
CA GLU A 364 22.92 -25.66 1.02
C GLU A 364 22.99 -26.71 2.14
N ALA A 365 23.56 -26.36 3.31
CA ALA A 365 23.67 -27.25 4.45
C ALA A 365 22.30 -27.65 5.02
N SER A 366 21.36 -26.70 5.13
CA SER A 366 19.96 -26.96 5.52
C SER A 366 19.19 -27.73 4.46
N ASN A 367 19.60 -27.62 3.20
CA ASN A 367 18.95 -28.30 2.07
C ASN A 367 19.51 -29.69 1.75
N SER A 368 20.55 -30.11 2.47
CA SER A 368 21.21 -31.39 2.30
C SER A 368 20.27 -32.57 2.59
N SER A 369 20.44 -33.68 1.86
CA SER A 369 19.73 -34.94 2.12
C SER A 369 19.95 -35.47 3.54
N LEU A 370 21.03 -35.05 4.21
CA LEU A 370 21.34 -35.40 5.60
C LEU A 370 20.42 -34.74 6.64
N GLN A 371 19.65 -33.71 6.27
CA GLN A 371 18.81 -32.93 7.17
C GLN A 371 17.45 -33.58 7.48
N VAL A 372 17.44 -34.88 7.80
CA VAL A 372 16.22 -35.65 8.10
C VAL A 372 15.47 -35.07 9.31
N ASP A 373 16.20 -34.74 10.38
CA ASP A 373 15.61 -34.18 11.61
C ASP A 373 14.97 -32.81 11.36
N LEU A 374 15.60 -31.95 10.56
CA LEU A 374 15.03 -30.67 10.16
C LEU A 374 13.75 -30.87 9.36
N ARG A 375 13.76 -31.78 8.38
CA ARG A 375 12.56 -32.10 7.58
C ARG A 375 11.43 -32.65 8.45
N ASN A 376 11.72 -33.48 9.45
CA ASN A 376 10.72 -33.96 10.39
C ASN A 376 10.18 -32.87 11.32
N LYS A 377 10.99 -31.87 11.71
CA LYS A 377 10.51 -30.67 12.41
C LYS A 377 9.59 -29.81 11.54
N ILE A 378 9.90 -29.68 10.25
CA ILE A 378 9.02 -28.97 9.29
C ILE A 378 7.66 -29.68 9.18
N ARG A 379 7.63 -31.01 9.13
CA ARG A 379 6.38 -31.81 9.09
C ARG A 379 5.53 -31.68 10.35
N GLN A 380 6.19 -31.53 11.51
CA GLN A 380 5.53 -31.36 12.81
C GLN A 380 4.98 -29.96 13.01
N ALA A 381 5.58 -28.96 12.35
CA ALA A 381 5.21 -27.58 12.53
C ALA A 381 3.89 -27.26 11.83
N ASN A 382 3.05 -26.52 12.54
CA ASN A 382 1.84 -25.87 12.04
C ASN A 382 1.95 -24.34 12.10
N HIS A 383 3.05 -23.83 12.67
CA HIS A 383 3.38 -22.43 12.83
C HIS A 383 4.68 -22.12 12.08
N PHE A 384 4.65 -21.10 11.23
CA PHE A 384 5.77 -20.69 10.40
C PHE A 384 5.96 -19.18 10.44
N ILE A 385 7.21 -18.71 10.49
CA ILE A 385 7.56 -17.31 10.30
C ILE A 385 8.49 -17.21 9.08
N LEU A 386 8.08 -16.48 8.06
CA LEU A 386 8.95 -16.01 6.99
C LEU A 386 9.53 -14.67 7.40
N PHE A 387 10.83 -14.63 7.67
CA PHE A 387 11.52 -13.48 8.22
C PHE A 387 12.52 -12.92 7.21
N GLU A 388 12.18 -11.78 6.59
CA GLU A 388 13.04 -11.08 5.62
C GLU A 388 13.55 -12.00 4.49
N VAL A 389 12.62 -12.82 3.96
CA VAL A 389 12.83 -13.72 2.81
C VAL A 389 11.88 -13.39 1.68
N THR A 390 12.38 -13.52 0.45
CA THR A 390 11.66 -13.25 -0.78
C THR A 390 11.08 -14.52 -1.40
N PRO A 391 10.05 -14.41 -2.29
CA PRO A 391 9.58 -15.55 -3.08
C PRO A 391 10.68 -16.24 -3.88
N ALA A 392 11.61 -15.47 -4.47
CA ALA A 392 12.70 -16.00 -5.27
C ALA A 392 13.67 -16.85 -4.43
N GLU A 393 14.03 -16.41 -3.23
CA GLU A 393 14.92 -17.17 -2.34
C GLU A 393 14.29 -18.49 -1.87
N ILE A 394 12.97 -18.50 -1.62
CA ILE A 394 12.25 -19.74 -1.32
C ILE A 394 12.23 -20.67 -2.52
N GLU A 395 12.06 -20.14 -3.74
CA GLU A 395 12.10 -20.94 -4.97
C GLU A 395 13.48 -21.54 -5.23
N ASP A 396 14.53 -20.73 -5.07
CA ASP A 396 15.92 -21.18 -5.22
C ASP A 396 16.26 -22.26 -4.19
N PHE A 397 15.78 -22.11 -2.95
CA PHE A 397 15.91 -23.13 -1.92
C PHE A 397 15.09 -24.40 -2.25
N ALA A 398 13.97 -24.28 -2.96
CA ALA A 398 13.12 -25.41 -3.37
C ALA A 398 13.74 -26.33 -4.44
N ASN A 399 15.01 -26.13 -4.82
CA ASN A 399 15.77 -27.06 -5.65
C ASN A 399 16.27 -28.32 -4.91
N GLY A 400 16.27 -28.32 -3.57
CA GLY A 400 16.69 -29.45 -2.73
C GLY A 400 15.55 -30.05 -1.91
N GLN A 401 15.80 -31.21 -1.30
CA GLN A 401 14.75 -32.01 -0.65
C GLN A 401 14.07 -31.28 0.52
N THR A 402 14.83 -30.52 1.32
CA THR A 402 14.26 -29.74 2.43
C THR A 402 13.44 -28.58 1.90
N GLY A 403 13.91 -27.88 0.86
CA GLY A 403 13.18 -26.77 0.27
C GLY A 403 11.87 -27.18 -0.41
N ILE A 404 11.85 -28.31 -1.13
CA ILE A 404 10.61 -28.86 -1.70
C ILE A 404 9.57 -29.09 -0.59
N LEU A 405 10.00 -29.70 0.53
CA LEU A 405 9.13 -29.94 1.68
C LEU A 405 8.68 -28.63 2.34
N LEU A 406 9.59 -27.68 2.54
CA LEU A 406 9.28 -26.38 3.13
C LEU A 406 8.23 -25.64 2.32
N LYS A 407 8.40 -25.58 0.99
CA LYS A 407 7.43 -24.94 0.09
C LYS A 407 6.05 -25.57 0.21
N LYS A 408 5.96 -26.90 0.32
CA LYS A 408 4.68 -27.57 0.61
C LYS A 408 4.12 -27.21 1.98
N ALA A 409 4.96 -27.19 3.02
CA ALA A 409 4.55 -26.94 4.39
C ALA A 409 3.96 -25.54 4.59
N ILE A 410 4.64 -24.50 4.10
CA ILE A 410 4.13 -23.12 4.20
C ILE A 410 2.89 -22.89 3.31
N ASN A 411 2.73 -23.67 2.24
CA ASN A 411 1.54 -23.66 1.38
C ASN A 411 0.41 -24.55 1.87
N ASN A 412 0.62 -25.37 2.91
CA ASN A 412 -0.39 -26.29 3.41
C ASN A 412 -1.60 -25.53 4.00
N ALA A 413 -2.78 -26.14 3.93
CA ALA A 413 -4.00 -25.58 4.49
C ALA A 413 -3.98 -25.63 6.02
N GLY A 414 -4.61 -24.66 6.67
CA GLY A 414 -4.80 -24.61 8.12
C GLY A 414 -3.57 -24.22 8.96
N VAL A 415 -2.41 -23.98 8.35
CA VAL A 415 -1.23 -23.48 9.07
C VAL A 415 -1.43 -22.03 9.53
N VAL A 416 -0.62 -21.61 10.51
CA VAL A 416 -0.48 -20.22 10.91
C VAL A 416 0.86 -19.72 10.38
N LEU A 417 0.80 -18.72 9.50
CA LEU A 417 1.97 -18.19 8.80
C LEU A 417 2.13 -16.70 9.09
N ALA A 418 3.24 -16.32 9.70
CA ALA A 418 3.63 -14.94 9.86
C ALA A 418 4.62 -14.53 8.76
N LEU A 419 4.42 -13.35 8.17
CA LEU A 419 5.35 -12.70 7.27
C LEU A 419 5.86 -11.42 7.92
N VAL A 420 7.17 -11.37 8.14
CA VAL A 420 7.82 -10.38 8.98
C VAL A 420 8.95 -9.70 8.22
N GLY A 421 9.10 -8.39 8.41
CA GLY A 421 10.13 -7.62 7.70
C GLY A 421 9.73 -7.39 6.24
N GLU A 422 10.72 -7.45 5.36
CA GLU A 422 10.53 -7.35 3.91
C GLU A 422 9.54 -8.38 3.35
N SER A 423 9.39 -9.54 3.99
CA SER A 423 8.42 -10.56 3.57
C SER A 423 6.96 -10.08 3.66
N ALA A 424 6.67 -9.06 4.47
CA ALA A 424 5.32 -8.62 4.77
C ALA A 424 4.57 -8.12 3.52
N GLU A 425 5.21 -7.25 2.74
CA GLU A 425 4.64 -6.68 1.52
C GLU A 425 4.46 -7.73 0.42
N MET A 426 5.23 -8.83 0.51
CA MET A 426 5.22 -9.93 -0.44
C MET A 426 4.13 -10.96 -0.16
N ALA A 427 3.31 -10.82 0.90
CA ALA A 427 2.28 -11.81 1.23
C ALA A 427 1.15 -11.90 0.18
N GLY A 428 0.92 -10.80 -0.54
CA GLY A 428 -0.08 -10.66 -1.59
C GLY A 428 0.31 -11.31 -2.92
N GLU A 429 -0.53 -11.13 -3.92
CA GLU A 429 -0.29 -11.60 -5.30
C GLU A 429 0.81 -10.79 -5.99
N LYS A 430 0.83 -9.48 -5.74
CA LYS A 430 1.84 -8.55 -6.25
C LYS A 430 2.41 -7.73 -5.10
N TYR A 431 3.64 -7.29 -5.27
CA TYR A 431 4.27 -6.30 -4.41
C TYR A 431 5.10 -5.32 -5.22
N CYS A 432 5.35 -4.14 -4.66
CA CYS A 432 6.15 -3.09 -5.27
C CYS A 432 7.59 -3.25 -4.78
N THR A 433 8.55 -3.38 -5.70
CA THR A 433 9.94 -3.66 -5.33
C THR A 433 10.74 -2.43 -4.94
N ASN A 434 10.33 -1.25 -5.40
CA ASN A 434 11.11 -0.01 -5.26
C ASN A 434 10.30 1.17 -4.69
N CYS A 435 9.13 0.90 -4.09
CA CYS A 435 8.28 1.93 -3.48
C CYS A 435 9.02 2.76 -2.41
N SER A 436 10.00 2.15 -1.74
CA SER A 436 10.81 2.78 -0.69
C SER A 436 12.26 3.08 -1.12
N ASP A 437 12.61 2.86 -2.40
CA ASP A 437 14.00 2.99 -2.88
C ASP A 437 14.27 4.34 -3.55
N VAL A 438 13.34 4.79 -4.39
CA VAL A 438 13.44 6.04 -5.16
C VAL A 438 12.19 6.87 -4.92
N SER A 439 12.32 8.00 -4.23
CA SER A 439 11.19 8.84 -3.82
C SER A 439 10.32 9.34 -4.99
N SER A 440 10.92 9.53 -6.16
CA SER A 440 10.22 9.96 -7.38
C SER A 440 9.72 8.81 -8.26
N ALA A 441 9.80 7.54 -7.84
CA ALA A 441 9.51 6.40 -8.71
C ALA A 441 8.12 6.46 -9.35
N SER A 442 7.06 6.76 -8.60
CA SER A 442 5.72 6.96 -9.14
C SER A 442 5.68 8.12 -10.13
N TYR A 443 6.27 9.25 -9.73
CA TYR A 443 6.27 10.48 -10.51
C TYR A 443 6.97 10.27 -11.87
N ASP A 444 8.10 9.58 -11.88
CA ASP A 444 8.89 9.30 -13.08
C ASP A 444 8.44 8.02 -13.83
N GLY A 445 7.36 7.37 -13.39
CA GLY A 445 6.83 6.15 -14.03
C GLY A 445 7.77 4.94 -13.93
N LEU A 446 8.52 4.84 -12.83
CA LEU A 446 9.57 3.86 -12.56
C LEU A 446 9.21 2.83 -11.48
N LEU A 447 8.00 2.84 -10.90
CA LEU A 447 7.58 1.78 -9.97
C LEU A 447 7.59 0.43 -10.68
N ASP A 448 8.23 -0.52 -10.01
CA ASP A 448 8.36 -1.90 -10.47
C ASP A 448 7.54 -2.83 -9.57
N PHE A 449 6.91 -3.83 -10.20
CA PHE A 449 6.04 -4.78 -9.51
C PHE A 449 6.41 -6.22 -9.87
N TYR A 450 6.46 -7.07 -8.85
CA TYR A 450 6.80 -8.49 -8.99
C TYR A 450 5.72 -9.38 -8.35
N ASP A 451 5.76 -10.66 -8.70
CA ASP A 451 4.90 -11.68 -8.07
C ASP A 451 5.30 -11.87 -6.61
N GLY A 452 4.34 -11.70 -5.70
CA GLY A 452 4.49 -12.04 -4.30
C GLY A 452 4.35 -13.55 -4.05
N PHE A 453 4.28 -13.94 -2.79
CA PHE A 453 3.99 -15.32 -2.38
C PHE A 453 2.58 -15.77 -2.77
N ASN A 454 1.66 -14.82 -3.00
CA ASN A 454 0.26 -15.07 -3.31
C ASN A 454 -0.47 -15.90 -2.24
N PHE A 455 -0.11 -15.72 -0.96
CA PHE A 455 -0.81 -16.36 0.14
C PHE A 455 -2.18 -15.73 0.40
N LEU A 456 -2.30 -14.42 0.15
CA LEU A 456 -3.56 -13.70 0.11
C LEU A 456 -3.83 -13.25 -1.32
N SER A 457 -4.62 -14.03 -2.07
CA SER A 457 -4.77 -13.82 -3.51
C SER A 457 -5.50 -12.53 -3.86
N SER A 458 -5.24 -12.00 -5.07
CA SER A 458 -5.85 -10.77 -5.58
C SER A 458 -5.75 -9.59 -4.60
N THR A 459 -4.68 -9.56 -3.81
CA THR A 459 -4.42 -8.54 -2.80
C THR A 459 -2.99 -8.07 -2.90
N MET A 460 -2.77 -6.77 -2.71
CA MET A 460 -1.46 -6.17 -2.49
C MET A 460 -1.41 -5.57 -1.08
N ILE A 461 -0.22 -5.56 -0.49
CA ILE A 461 0.02 -4.93 0.81
C ILE A 461 1.01 -3.80 0.60
N ILE A 462 0.65 -2.60 1.08
CA ILE A 462 1.53 -1.45 1.18
C ILE A 462 1.77 -1.24 2.67
N ALA A 463 2.96 -1.56 3.13
CA ALA A 463 3.31 -1.35 4.53
C ALA A 463 3.90 0.05 4.74
N ASN A 464 3.85 0.52 5.98
CA ASN A 464 4.43 1.81 6.40
C ASN A 464 3.95 2.97 5.50
N THR A 465 2.66 2.97 5.17
CA THR A 465 2.05 3.88 4.20
C THR A 465 2.37 5.34 4.54
N TYR A 466 2.29 5.70 5.83
CA TYR A 466 2.58 7.05 6.34
C TYR A 466 3.73 7.15 7.35
N ASP A 467 4.52 6.10 7.55
CA ASP A 467 5.61 6.03 8.54
C ASP A 467 7.00 6.39 7.97
N LEU A 468 7.15 6.30 6.65
CA LEU A 468 8.36 6.77 5.98
C LEU A 468 8.39 8.31 5.91
N SER A 469 9.54 8.85 5.53
CA SER A 469 9.63 10.23 5.07
C SER A 469 8.48 10.53 4.09
N THR A 470 7.94 11.75 4.16
CA THR A 470 6.91 12.22 3.23
C THR A 470 7.34 12.10 1.76
N ASP A 471 8.65 11.96 1.52
CA ASP A 471 9.25 11.75 0.19
C ASP A 471 8.68 10.53 -0.56
N PHE A 472 8.18 9.50 0.14
CA PHE A 472 7.66 8.27 -0.48
C PHE A 472 6.13 8.19 -0.51
N TYR A 473 5.43 9.23 -0.07
CA TYR A 473 3.97 9.21 0.01
C TYR A 473 3.33 9.01 -1.35
N GLU A 474 3.87 9.62 -2.41
CA GLU A 474 3.36 9.41 -3.77
C GLU A 474 3.46 7.93 -4.18
N ASN A 475 4.63 7.31 -4.00
CA ASN A 475 4.83 5.90 -4.32
C ASN A 475 3.84 5.01 -3.58
N ASN A 476 3.72 5.20 -2.27
CA ASN A 476 2.84 4.38 -1.44
C ASN A 476 1.36 4.59 -1.81
N ALA A 477 0.95 5.85 -2.01
CA ALA A 477 -0.43 6.18 -2.34
C ALA A 477 -0.82 5.72 -3.76
N SER A 478 0.08 5.80 -4.75
CA SER A 478 -0.24 5.46 -6.13
C SER A 478 -0.09 3.96 -6.43
N ALA A 479 0.95 3.30 -5.91
CA ALA A 479 1.30 1.93 -6.26
C ALA A 479 0.15 0.96 -6.05
N GLY A 480 -0.55 1.10 -4.92
CA GLY A 480 -1.71 0.30 -4.56
C GLY A 480 -2.86 0.39 -5.57
N HIS A 481 -3.22 1.60 -5.98
CA HIS A 481 -4.30 1.83 -6.95
C HIS A 481 -3.87 1.41 -8.35
N TRP A 482 -2.65 1.76 -8.74
CA TRP A 482 -2.09 1.44 -10.06
C TRP A 482 -2.01 -0.08 -10.26
N ALA A 483 -1.49 -0.82 -9.28
CA ALA A 483 -1.40 -2.28 -9.32
C ALA A 483 -2.78 -2.93 -9.32
N ALA A 484 -3.73 -2.43 -8.51
CA ALA A 484 -5.10 -2.96 -8.48
C ALA A 484 -5.76 -2.91 -9.86
N MET A 485 -5.55 -1.84 -10.62
CA MET A 485 -6.10 -1.70 -11.96
C MET A 485 -5.32 -2.49 -13.00
N ASN A 486 -3.98 -2.38 -13.02
CA ASN A 486 -3.15 -2.98 -14.07
C ASN A 486 -2.95 -4.50 -13.93
N TYR A 487 -3.07 -5.04 -12.71
CA TYR A 487 -2.99 -6.49 -12.46
C TYR A 487 -4.33 -7.11 -12.07
N GLY A 488 -5.42 -6.32 -12.01
CA GLY A 488 -6.74 -6.83 -11.64
C GLY A 488 -6.80 -7.34 -10.19
N LEU A 489 -6.10 -6.69 -9.27
CA LEU A 489 -6.17 -7.04 -7.85
C LEU A 489 -7.48 -6.51 -7.27
N LYS A 490 -8.12 -7.33 -6.42
CA LYS A 490 -9.36 -6.99 -5.74
C LYS A 490 -9.14 -6.02 -4.59
N ASN A 491 -8.06 -6.20 -3.84
CA ASN A 491 -7.76 -5.35 -2.68
C ASN A 491 -6.35 -4.78 -2.71
N THR A 492 -6.21 -3.60 -2.12
CA THR A 492 -4.93 -3.11 -1.60
C THR A 492 -5.13 -2.79 -0.12
N VAL A 493 -4.27 -3.37 0.73
CA VAL A 493 -4.28 -3.13 2.18
C VAL A 493 -3.10 -2.22 2.52
N PHE A 494 -3.41 -1.00 2.94
CA PHE A 494 -2.45 0.00 3.41
C PHE A 494 -2.40 -0.07 4.93
N VAL A 495 -1.22 -0.33 5.48
CA VAL A 495 -0.99 -0.39 6.92
C VAL A 495 0.07 0.62 7.35
N GLN A 496 -0.05 1.03 8.61
CA GLN A 496 0.84 2.04 9.22
C GLN A 496 1.89 1.38 10.09
N ASP A 497 2.78 2.21 10.65
CA ASP A 497 3.73 1.67 11.60
C ASP A 497 3.05 1.03 12.82
N GLU A 498 3.76 0.11 13.47
CA GLU A 498 3.36 -0.55 14.71
C GLU A 498 2.00 -1.28 14.60
N THR A 499 1.55 -1.54 13.37
CA THR A 499 0.36 -2.34 13.10
C THR A 499 0.73 -3.70 12.50
N PHE A 500 -0.16 -4.69 12.67
CA PHE A 500 -0.09 -5.94 11.93
C PHE A 500 -1.44 -6.36 11.38
N ILE A 501 -1.42 -7.03 10.23
CA ILE A 501 -2.61 -7.59 9.60
C ILE A 501 -2.81 -9.01 10.13
N LYS A 502 -4.05 -9.36 10.46
CA LYS A 502 -4.50 -10.74 10.60
C LYS A 502 -5.52 -11.05 9.51
N ALA A 503 -5.18 -11.98 8.63
CA ALA A 503 -6.11 -12.56 7.66
C ALA A 503 -6.48 -13.98 8.10
N SER A 504 -7.75 -14.25 8.35
CA SER A 504 -8.20 -15.54 8.89
C SER A 504 -9.65 -15.85 8.53
N GLU A 505 -10.09 -17.07 8.85
CA GLU A 505 -11.49 -17.47 8.69
C GLU A 505 -12.39 -16.79 9.72
N ASN A 506 -13.55 -16.32 9.25
CA ASN A 506 -14.63 -15.86 10.10
C ASN A 506 -15.97 -16.11 9.40
N ASP A 507 -16.77 -17.04 9.95
CA ASP A 507 -18.10 -17.43 9.44
C ASP A 507 -18.11 -17.80 7.95
N GLY A 508 -17.12 -18.57 7.51
CA GLY A 508 -16.93 -19.04 6.13
C GLY A 508 -16.33 -18.01 5.17
N LYS A 509 -16.04 -16.79 5.65
CA LYS A 509 -15.42 -15.71 4.88
C LYS A 509 -13.98 -15.48 5.32
N ILE A 510 -13.21 -14.78 4.50
CA ILE A 510 -11.90 -14.28 4.90
C ILE A 510 -12.14 -12.95 5.59
N SER A 511 -11.75 -12.83 6.86
CA SER A 511 -11.66 -11.54 7.54
C SER A 511 -10.24 -11.02 7.49
N ILE A 512 -10.06 -9.77 7.11
CA ILE A 512 -8.80 -9.02 7.18
C ILE A 512 -8.98 -7.94 8.25
N THR A 513 -8.29 -8.11 9.37
CA THR A 513 -8.26 -7.15 10.48
C THR A 513 -6.89 -6.55 10.61
N VAL A 514 -6.82 -5.28 11.03
CA VAL A 514 -5.57 -4.62 11.38
C VAL A 514 -5.56 -4.36 12.88
N HIS A 515 -4.48 -4.79 13.52
CA HIS A 515 -4.25 -4.64 14.95
C HIS A 515 -3.19 -3.55 15.15
N GLY A 516 -3.36 -2.70 16.15
CA GLY A 516 -2.45 -1.60 16.45
C GLY A 516 -3.19 -0.36 16.95
N GLU A 517 -2.49 0.77 17.02
CA GLU A 517 -3.06 2.01 17.54
C GLU A 517 -3.96 2.74 16.53
N VAL A 518 -3.82 2.45 15.24
CA VAL A 518 -4.58 3.09 14.15
C VAL A 518 -5.21 2.04 13.22
N PRO A 519 -6.36 2.33 12.61
CA PRO A 519 -7.00 1.41 11.68
C PRO A 519 -6.16 1.27 10.40
N GLY A 520 -6.17 0.08 9.82
CA GLY A 520 -5.66 -0.15 8.47
C GLY A 520 -6.67 0.29 7.41
N ILE A 521 -6.20 0.62 6.22
CA ILE A 521 -7.06 1.06 5.12
C ILE A 521 -7.11 -0.04 4.07
N VAL A 522 -8.31 -0.46 3.69
CA VAL A 522 -8.51 -1.42 2.60
C VAL A 522 -9.18 -0.69 1.45
N PHE A 523 -8.47 -0.58 0.33
CA PHE A 523 -9.06 -0.19 -0.95
C PHE A 523 -9.57 -1.44 -1.66
N THR A 524 -10.82 -1.43 -2.10
CA THR A 524 -11.43 -2.50 -2.91
C THR A 524 -11.63 -2.01 -4.33
N ASN A 525 -11.06 -2.73 -5.30
CA ASN A 525 -11.30 -2.49 -6.72
C ASN A 525 -12.67 -3.07 -7.13
N ASN A 526 -13.59 -2.18 -7.50
CA ASN A 526 -14.91 -2.53 -8.04
C ASN A 526 -15.07 -2.06 -9.50
N SER A 527 -13.97 -1.66 -10.14
CA SER A 527 -13.96 -1.14 -11.49
C SER A 527 -14.08 -2.27 -12.50
N THR A 528 -14.75 -1.98 -13.62
CA THR A 528 -14.70 -2.82 -14.82
C THR A 528 -13.79 -2.22 -15.89
N SER A 529 -13.44 -0.94 -15.73
CA SER A 529 -12.62 -0.20 -16.67
C SER A 529 -11.75 0.86 -15.96
N TYR A 530 -10.61 1.17 -16.55
CA TYR A 530 -9.60 2.11 -16.01
C TYR A 530 -8.75 2.75 -17.12
N GLN A 531 -8.05 3.83 -16.79
CA GLN A 531 -7.15 4.53 -17.70
C GLN A 531 -5.94 5.04 -16.93
N ASN A 532 -4.74 4.59 -17.32
CA ASN A 532 -3.51 5.18 -16.82
C ASN A 532 -3.33 6.60 -17.39
N VAL A 533 -2.66 7.47 -16.64
CA VAL A 533 -2.21 8.75 -17.18
C VAL A 533 -1.39 8.52 -18.45
N SER A 534 -1.67 9.32 -19.47
CA SER A 534 -0.92 9.35 -20.73
C SER A 534 -0.27 10.70 -21.03
N PHE A 535 -0.59 11.74 -20.24
CA PHE A 535 0.01 13.05 -20.40
C PHE A 535 1.41 13.07 -19.77
N GLY A 536 2.40 13.55 -20.52
CA GLY A 536 3.78 13.58 -20.07
C GLY A 536 4.03 14.65 -19.00
N ASN A 537 4.76 14.30 -17.93
CA ASN A 537 5.16 15.24 -16.88
C ASN A 537 6.39 16.08 -17.24
N ASP A 538 7.12 15.70 -18.30
CA ASP A 538 8.35 16.32 -18.75
C ASP A 538 8.44 16.38 -20.29
N ALA A 539 9.53 16.97 -20.78
CA ALA A 539 9.80 17.08 -22.22
C ALA A 539 10.08 15.72 -22.90
N SER A 540 10.36 14.65 -22.13
CA SER A 540 10.59 13.31 -22.66
C SER A 540 9.29 12.52 -22.84
N GLY A 541 8.19 13.01 -22.27
CA GLY A 541 6.88 12.36 -22.31
C GLY A 541 6.73 11.26 -21.27
N THR A 542 7.52 11.30 -20.20
CA THR A 542 7.42 10.35 -19.09
C THR A 542 6.08 10.54 -18.37
N THR A 543 5.40 9.45 -18.03
CA THR A 543 4.06 9.49 -17.42
C THR A 543 4.11 9.00 -15.99
N ARG A 544 3.47 9.73 -15.10
CA ARG A 544 3.29 9.32 -13.70
C ARG A 544 2.49 8.02 -13.62
N GLN A 545 2.79 7.16 -12.64
CA GLN A 545 2.00 5.94 -12.38
C GLN A 545 0.74 6.24 -11.57
N ILE A 546 -0.10 7.13 -12.11
CA ILE A 546 -1.43 7.45 -11.60
C ILE A 546 -2.48 6.80 -12.51
N VAL A 547 -3.62 6.45 -11.93
CA VAL A 547 -4.70 5.75 -12.65
C VAL A 547 -6.07 6.38 -12.38
N GLY A 548 -6.80 6.64 -13.46
CA GLY A 548 -8.23 6.92 -13.44
C GLY A 548 -9.01 5.59 -13.45
N PHE A 549 -10.04 5.48 -12.62
CA PHE A 549 -10.82 4.26 -12.48
C PHE A 549 -12.28 4.56 -12.16
N GLU A 550 -13.16 3.66 -12.60
CA GLU A 550 -14.61 3.85 -12.61
C GLU A 550 -15.26 3.77 -11.22
N ASN A 551 -14.76 2.86 -10.37
CA ASN A 551 -15.36 2.54 -9.08
C ASN A 551 -14.38 1.83 -8.13
N GLY A 552 -14.27 2.32 -6.91
CA GLY A 552 -13.60 1.67 -5.79
C GLY A 552 -14.23 2.07 -4.46
N THR A 553 -13.84 1.36 -3.41
CA THR A 553 -14.30 1.66 -2.05
C THR A 553 -13.16 1.63 -1.05
N TYR A 554 -13.18 2.51 -0.06
CA TYR A 554 -12.31 2.42 1.11
C TYR A 554 -13.07 1.94 2.34
N PHE A 555 -12.39 1.06 3.07
CA PHE A 555 -12.83 0.55 4.35
C PHE A 555 -11.71 0.72 5.37
N PHE A 556 -12.05 1.12 6.59
CA PHE A 556 -11.10 1.28 7.69
C PHE A 556 -11.28 0.11 8.65
N SER A 557 -10.27 -0.76 8.69
CA SER A 557 -10.32 -2.04 9.39
C SER A 557 -9.56 -1.96 10.71
N ASP A 558 -10.20 -2.43 11.78
CA ASP A 558 -9.59 -2.63 13.10
C ASP A 558 -10.12 -3.92 13.75
N GLU A 559 -9.83 -4.13 15.03
CA GLU A 559 -10.31 -5.30 15.78
C GLU A 559 -11.84 -5.35 15.98
N THR A 560 -12.49 -4.19 15.92
CA THR A 560 -13.92 -4.00 16.14
C THR A 560 -14.73 -3.98 14.84
N ASN A 561 -14.10 -3.55 13.74
CA ASN A 561 -14.69 -3.42 12.42
C ASN A 561 -13.84 -4.18 11.39
N LYS A 562 -14.26 -5.40 11.07
CA LYS A 562 -13.50 -6.33 10.24
C LYS A 562 -13.86 -6.17 8.76
N TYR A 563 -12.86 -6.08 7.90
CA TYR A 563 -13.08 -6.18 6.45
C TYR A 563 -13.28 -7.64 6.05
N TYR A 564 -14.27 -7.92 5.21
CA TYR A 564 -14.54 -9.27 4.72
C TYR A 564 -14.25 -9.38 3.22
N ALA A 565 -13.41 -10.35 2.85
CA ALA A 565 -13.01 -10.62 1.49
C ALA A 565 -13.40 -12.05 1.07
N GLY A 566 -13.93 -12.21 -0.14
CA GLY A 566 -14.09 -13.52 -0.79
C GLY A 566 -14.73 -14.61 0.07
N GLN A 567 -14.24 -15.85 -0.08
CA GLN A 567 -14.64 -17.03 0.69
C GLN A 567 -13.40 -17.72 1.24
N PHE A 568 -13.47 -18.24 2.47
CA PHE A 568 -12.39 -19.01 3.04
C PHE A 568 -12.47 -20.46 2.55
N SER A 569 -11.38 -20.97 2.01
CA SER A 569 -11.29 -22.33 1.49
C SER A 569 -10.96 -23.31 2.62
N VAL A 570 -11.94 -24.09 3.04
CA VAL A 570 -11.72 -25.19 4.00
C VAL A 570 -11.21 -26.41 3.24
N GLU A 571 -9.89 -26.59 3.25
CA GLU A 571 -9.19 -27.70 2.61
C GLU A 571 -8.63 -28.67 3.65
N VAL A 572 -8.54 -29.95 3.28
CA VAL A 572 -7.86 -30.95 4.11
C VAL A 572 -6.35 -30.74 3.96
N PRO A 573 -5.60 -30.53 5.05
CA PRO A 573 -4.14 -30.39 4.96
C PRO A 573 -3.49 -31.59 4.28
N GLU A 574 -2.51 -31.35 3.40
CA GLU A 574 -1.68 -32.40 2.81
C GLU A 574 -0.90 -33.13 3.91
N ASP A 575 -0.95 -34.47 3.89
CA ASP A 575 -0.04 -35.28 4.69
C ASP A 575 1.36 -35.22 4.08
N LEU A 576 2.26 -34.50 4.76
CA LEU A 576 3.64 -34.33 4.34
C LEU A 576 4.52 -35.56 4.60
N GLY A 577 3.91 -36.65 5.10
CA GLY A 577 4.53 -37.93 5.39
C GLY A 577 5.50 -37.85 6.58
N TRP A 578 6.26 -38.92 6.77
CA TRP A 578 7.32 -39.01 7.76
C TRP A 578 8.55 -39.67 7.16
N GLU A 579 9.73 -39.10 7.42
CA GLU A 579 10.99 -39.78 7.13
C GLU A 579 11.43 -40.55 8.38
N SER A 580 11.57 -41.86 8.23
CA SER A 580 12.15 -42.67 9.30
C SER A 580 13.60 -42.25 9.53
N ILE A 581 13.93 -41.94 10.78
CA ILE A 581 15.32 -41.71 11.21
C ILE A 581 16.13 -43.03 11.10
N ASP A 582 15.46 -44.18 10.92
CA ASP A 582 16.07 -45.51 10.78
C ASP A 582 16.53 -45.88 9.36
N GLU A 583 16.36 -45.02 8.35
CA GLU A 583 16.89 -45.27 6.99
C GLU A 583 18.22 -44.55 6.73
N PRO A 584 19.36 -45.27 6.62
CA PRO A 584 20.62 -44.67 6.27
C PRO A 584 20.64 -44.32 4.77
N ILE A 585 20.74 -43.02 4.47
CA ILE A 585 21.37 -42.38 3.31
C ILE A 585 21.53 -43.32 2.09
N THR A 586 20.57 -43.34 1.18
CA THR A 586 20.80 -43.82 -0.19
C THR A 586 21.52 -42.72 -0.97
N GLY A 587 22.80 -42.91 -1.26
CA GLY A 587 23.57 -41.92 -2.04
C GLY A 587 25.09 -41.95 -1.87
N ILE A 588 25.64 -42.80 -1.00
CA ILE A 588 27.09 -43.02 -0.93
C ILE A 588 27.46 -44.03 -2.01
N GLU A 589 28.22 -43.61 -3.03
CA GLU A 589 28.89 -44.56 -3.92
C GLU A 589 29.77 -45.49 -3.08
N ILE A 590 29.37 -46.76 -3.04
CA ILE A 590 30.14 -47.82 -2.41
C ILE A 590 31.32 -48.08 -3.34
N GLU A 591 32.47 -47.42 -3.12
CA GLU A 591 33.72 -48.09 -3.46
C GLU A 591 33.74 -49.37 -2.62
N LYS A 592 33.76 -50.52 -3.29
CA LYS A 592 33.94 -51.83 -2.64
C LYS A 592 35.31 -51.82 -1.95
N SER A 593 35.35 -51.31 -0.71
CA SER A 593 36.57 -51.09 0.03
C SER A 593 37.27 -52.42 0.31
N LYS A 594 38.60 -52.44 0.15
CA LYS A 594 39.53 -53.56 0.37
C LYS A 594 39.75 -53.87 1.86
N ILE A 595 38.73 -53.69 2.70
CA ILE A 595 38.77 -53.89 4.15
C ILE A 595 38.06 -55.21 4.47
N GLY A 596 38.80 -56.20 4.96
CA GLY A 596 38.29 -57.50 5.38
C GLY A 596 37.90 -57.49 6.86
N PHE A 597 36.63 -57.70 7.16
CA PHE A 597 36.15 -57.81 8.55
C PHE A 597 36.12 -59.27 9.03
N ARG A 598 36.48 -59.50 10.30
CA ARG A 598 36.61 -60.84 10.89
C ARG A 598 36.02 -60.86 12.30
N THR A 599 35.42 -61.99 12.66
CA THR A 599 34.86 -62.23 13.99
C THR A 599 35.28 -63.61 14.50
N ASN A 600 35.44 -63.74 15.81
CA ASN A 600 35.62 -65.03 16.48
C ASN A 600 35.03 -64.98 17.89
N GLY A 601 33.87 -65.62 18.09
CA GLY A 601 33.12 -65.51 19.34
C GLY A 601 32.69 -64.07 19.62
N LYS A 602 33.11 -63.53 20.77
CA LYS A 602 32.84 -62.14 21.18
C LYS A 602 33.89 -61.14 20.72
N ASP A 603 34.89 -61.57 19.97
CA ASP A 603 35.94 -60.68 19.48
C ASP A 603 35.71 -60.35 18.01
N PHE A 604 36.02 -59.11 17.62
CA PHE A 604 36.07 -58.70 16.22
C PHE A 604 37.36 -57.94 15.89
N TRP A 605 37.73 -57.92 14.62
CA TRP A 605 38.82 -57.11 14.08
C TRP A 605 38.63 -56.84 12.59
N PHE A 606 39.29 -55.81 12.07
CA PHE A 606 39.40 -55.59 10.64
C PHE A 606 40.82 -55.87 10.17
N VAL A 607 40.96 -56.12 8.86
CA VAL A 607 42.23 -56.21 8.16
C VAL A 607 42.13 -55.32 6.93
N SER A 608 43.03 -54.36 6.82
CA SER A 608 43.17 -53.50 5.66
C SER A 608 44.65 -53.34 5.31
N ASP A 609 44.93 -53.32 4.00
CA ASP A 609 46.25 -53.00 3.44
C ASP A 609 46.45 -51.48 3.26
N GLU A 610 45.38 -50.68 3.41
CA GLU A 610 45.36 -49.22 3.16
C GLU A 610 45.17 -48.41 4.46
N TYR A 611 44.44 -48.95 5.44
CA TYR A 611 44.12 -48.27 6.70
C TYR A 611 44.76 -48.99 7.89
N TRP A 612 45.68 -48.32 8.57
CA TRP A 612 46.41 -48.89 9.71
C TRP A 612 45.68 -48.71 11.06
N GLU A 613 44.89 -47.64 11.20
CA GLU A 613 44.06 -47.31 12.38
C GLU A 613 42.68 -46.80 11.89
N LEU A 614 41.60 -47.17 12.60
CA LEU A 614 40.25 -46.66 12.35
C LEU A 614 39.55 -46.34 13.67
N ASP A 615 38.71 -45.30 13.66
CA ASP A 615 37.75 -45.01 14.73
C ASP A 615 36.53 -45.96 14.62
N VAL A 616 36.24 -46.67 15.71
CA VAL A 616 35.23 -47.73 15.78
C VAL A 616 34.16 -47.38 16.80
N LYS A 617 32.91 -47.32 16.33
CA LYS A 617 31.74 -47.18 17.21
C LYS A 617 30.88 -48.44 17.16
N VAL A 618 30.51 -48.92 18.34
CA VAL A 618 29.63 -50.07 18.52
C VAL A 618 28.27 -49.55 18.95
N PHE A 619 27.20 -50.00 18.30
CA PHE A 619 25.83 -49.60 18.61
C PHE A 619 24.98 -50.80 19.03
N ALA A 620 24.01 -50.55 19.90
CA ALA A 620 22.89 -51.44 20.12
C ALA A 620 21.87 -51.31 18.97
N THR A 621 21.02 -52.32 18.80
CA THR A 621 19.94 -52.29 17.78
C THR A 621 18.94 -51.14 17.94
N ASN A 622 18.83 -50.55 19.12
CA ASN A 622 18.01 -49.37 19.40
C ASN A 622 18.77 -48.03 19.18
N GLY A 623 19.93 -48.06 18.52
CA GLY A 623 20.72 -46.87 18.19
C GLY A 623 21.62 -46.34 19.32
N GLN A 624 21.59 -46.94 20.52
CA GLN A 624 22.44 -46.51 21.63
C GLN A 624 23.92 -46.86 21.37
N ILE A 625 24.85 -45.92 21.60
CA ILE A 625 26.29 -46.18 21.55
C ILE A 625 26.68 -47.08 22.73
N LEU A 626 27.27 -48.23 22.42
CA LEU A 626 27.78 -49.21 23.39
C LEU A 626 29.26 -49.03 23.69
N ASP A 627 30.08 -48.70 22.68
CA ASP A 627 31.51 -48.49 22.84
C ASP A 627 32.06 -47.58 21.72
N ASN A 628 33.18 -46.92 21.99
CA ASN A 628 33.90 -46.07 21.03
C ASN A 628 35.41 -46.19 21.27
N CYS A 629 36.15 -46.69 20.27
CA CYS A 629 37.58 -46.90 20.39
C CYS A 629 38.31 -46.74 19.06
N LYS A 630 39.60 -46.43 19.12
CA LYS A 630 40.52 -46.59 18.00
C LYS A 630 41.02 -48.02 17.93
N LEU A 631 40.97 -48.62 16.73
CA LEU A 631 41.39 -50.00 16.51
C LEU A 631 42.41 -50.05 15.38
N LEU A 632 43.50 -50.79 15.60
CA LEU A 632 44.52 -51.03 14.59
C LEU A 632 44.14 -52.22 13.70
N SER A 633 44.60 -52.22 12.44
CA SER A 633 44.43 -53.35 11.52
C SER A 633 45.00 -54.63 12.13
N GLY A 634 44.19 -55.67 12.26
CA GLY A 634 44.52 -56.96 12.88
C GLY A 634 44.34 -57.04 14.40
N GLN A 635 44.05 -55.93 15.09
CA GLN A 635 43.84 -55.90 16.53
C GLN A 635 42.44 -56.40 16.89
N LYS A 636 42.36 -57.39 17.81
CA LYS A 636 41.08 -57.91 18.31
C LYS A 636 40.49 -56.98 19.37
N PHE A 637 39.19 -56.71 19.24
CA PHE A 637 38.39 -55.98 20.22
C PHE A 637 37.32 -56.88 20.84
N PRO A 638 37.29 -57.03 22.17
CA PRO A 638 36.31 -57.86 22.87
C PRO A 638 34.99 -57.10 23.09
N ILE A 639 33.88 -57.71 22.70
CA ILE A 639 32.55 -57.18 22.94
C ILE A 639 32.11 -57.53 24.37
N LYS A 640 31.99 -56.50 25.21
CA LYS A 640 31.71 -56.66 26.66
C LYS A 640 30.24 -56.93 26.99
N ASN A 641 29.30 -56.75 26.05
CA ASN A 641 27.87 -56.83 26.32
C ASN A 641 27.24 -58.16 25.83
N ASN A 642 26.35 -58.76 26.62
CA ASN A 642 25.74 -60.08 26.37
C ASN A 642 24.39 -60.03 25.62
N SER A 643 23.98 -58.87 25.10
CA SER A 643 22.72 -58.73 24.38
C SER A 643 22.83 -59.31 22.97
N SER A 644 21.88 -60.17 22.59
CA SER A 644 21.78 -60.87 21.29
C SER A 644 21.54 -59.96 20.08
N ASN A 645 21.71 -58.64 20.23
CA ASN A 645 21.21 -57.61 19.33
C ASN A 645 22.20 -56.43 19.22
N MET A 646 23.39 -56.66 18.67
CA MET A 646 24.44 -55.64 18.47
C MET A 646 24.67 -55.33 16.98
N VAL A 647 24.94 -54.05 16.69
CA VAL A 647 25.26 -53.56 15.35
C VAL A 647 26.57 -52.78 15.42
N LEU A 648 27.61 -53.29 14.76
CA LEU A 648 28.86 -52.55 14.61
C LEU A 648 28.77 -51.59 13.42
N VAL A 649 29.07 -50.31 13.63
CA VAL A 649 29.13 -49.28 12.57
C VAL A 649 30.46 -48.53 12.71
N LEU A 650 31.42 -48.86 11.85
CA LEU A 650 32.72 -48.20 11.76
C LEU A 650 32.61 -46.96 10.89
N LEU A 651 32.86 -45.73 11.40
CA LEU A 651 33.04 -44.53 10.58
C LEU A 651 33.87 -43.42 11.27
N SER A 652 35.15 -43.29 10.91
CA SER A 652 35.70 -42.13 10.19
C SER A 652 37.23 -42.26 10.03
N ASP A 653 37.77 -41.95 8.85
CA ASP A 653 39.10 -41.35 8.73
C ASP A 653 38.91 -39.83 8.85
N ILE A 654 39.40 -39.24 9.94
CA ILE A 654 39.19 -37.82 10.27
C ILE A 654 39.83 -36.89 9.22
N GLU A 655 40.87 -37.34 8.49
CA GLU A 655 41.52 -36.49 7.50
C GLU A 655 40.71 -36.34 6.20
N ASN A 656 39.80 -37.27 5.89
CA ASN A 656 39.13 -37.32 4.59
C ASN A 656 37.59 -37.38 4.64
N ASN A 657 36.97 -37.53 5.83
CA ASN A 657 35.51 -37.52 6.01
C ASN A 657 34.77 -38.62 5.23
N ILE A 658 35.39 -39.79 5.02
CA ILE A 658 34.83 -40.90 4.23
C ILE A 658 34.26 -42.01 5.13
N ILE A 659 33.11 -42.55 4.69
CA ILE A 659 32.38 -43.66 5.30
C ILE A 659 32.78 -44.99 4.61
N LEU A 660 33.51 -45.88 5.30
CA LEU A 660 34.19 -47.00 4.63
C LEU A 660 33.45 -48.35 4.60
N THR A 661 32.56 -48.72 5.53
CA THR A 661 31.77 -49.99 5.40
C THR A 661 30.55 -50.11 6.33
N ARG A 662 29.63 -51.07 6.03
CA ARG A 662 28.41 -51.39 6.81
C ARG A 662 28.30 -52.88 7.19
N LYS A 663 28.12 -53.11 8.50
CA LYS A 663 27.43 -54.21 9.24
C LYS A 663 28.03 -55.64 9.24
N VAL A 664 28.23 -56.21 10.44
CA VAL A 664 28.07 -57.66 10.68
C VAL A 664 27.28 -57.91 11.96
N ILE A 665 26.25 -58.76 11.85
CA ILE A 665 25.40 -59.26 12.94
C ILE A 665 26.07 -60.49 13.54
N LEU A 666 26.27 -60.52 14.86
CA LEU A 666 26.72 -61.70 15.59
C LEU A 666 25.52 -62.33 16.31
N GLN A 667 25.23 -63.61 16.00
CA GLN A 667 24.33 -64.47 16.78
C GLN A 667 25.00 -64.95 18.07
#